data_AF-A0A6M0HSE6-F1
#
_entry.id   AF-A0A6M0HSE6-F1
#
_cell.length_a   1.000
_cell.length_b   1.000
_cell.length_c   1.000
_cell.angle_alpha   90.00
_cell.angle_beta   90.00
_cell.angle_gamma   90.00
#
_symmetry.space_group_name_H-M   'P 1'
#
loop_
_entity.id
_entity.type
_entity.pdbx_description
1 polymer ?
#
loop_
_entity_poly.entity_id
_entity_poly.type
_entity_poly.pdbx_seq_one_letter_code
_entity_poly.pdbx_strand_id
1 'polypeptide(L)'
;MEQGTRLDSAPVSAAQNVRDDDAEGRKLDAAVTSLLTRPAPEAPERHALIAYASWLYMERQFVCKELYPHLGWRAATFIAGDNSGFDYHRKDAPAASSRAVAVLELIGCDWSKDRDLGVGDGGESFPEAKAFPHPDGRLIDLEQEYLAAHATYVSAYARETAARAEFARREAPYDEAEQHLLLRPAPNGIYWHGTYLRSVLSNRFAAVSASDAAVIDNLRQDQLEALMKPVEARDARREALAEELALDDLEAASEVALDAREVLAKKVYRASASTLDGIALKVRVLKINEPDLWKRPTWRGGISPESHEIALTEIADSVEFLISSKGLSAAEAIPFEMESAATTKAITEEIDWNAAPDGFMAYPAINPTGFINIREGLRLEAERLHGIALGEVARRASMSGVPEHAPAGWLDQLRRWHRVAELERAANPEIAIPTETLMKDGTVYYEDAAGKAHRAPVAHWIASMAQRMNSIARGEVARLFNAGAVADQDANGALYDELRRAHRIDALHDLAFRPDRVFEAARDNTVGSGPVSPRVAGDTLPDPILALIERHRQAHAEWLPYMEVASEARGGTPEYARAQADERGPLERDQDAYGSLFAARPTTLAGLIAWAGYMPRAVIDNAVDDETAEGVRALGAICDAVLSLMPIVPPAQSADHIELLAAEATSDRGLLVGLDLTAMPIRTLDALCNSFEILTSVCYGFAAQPRSQQPDGDASESGAVLIRLAEGPLADVIGACQREARQRVDTMGDDREVRAQMLARAIVENDDPDEMRAFARELVAMAEA
;
A
#
# COMPACT_ATOMS: atom_id res chain seq x y z
N MET A 1 -89.11 61.37 -20.73
CA MET A 1 -90.19 60.55 -20.17
C MET A 1 -89.58 59.66 -19.11
N GLU A 2 -90.06 59.89 -17.89
CA GLU A 2 -90.24 59.00 -16.75
C GLU A 2 -89.64 57.57 -16.70
N GLN A 3 -89.21 57.25 -15.46
CA GLN A 3 -89.18 55.95 -14.77
C GLN A 3 -88.09 54.95 -15.23
N GLY A 4 -87.23 54.38 -14.38
CA GLY A 4 -87.25 54.23 -12.93
C GLY A 4 -87.26 52.75 -12.56
N THR A 5 -86.10 52.19 -12.18
CA THR A 5 -86.01 51.01 -11.30
C THR A 5 -84.61 50.91 -10.71
N ARG A 6 -84.58 50.95 -9.37
CA ARG A 6 -83.46 50.67 -8.47
C ARG A 6 -83.63 49.23 -7.99
N LEU A 7 -82.56 48.45 -7.88
CA LEU A 7 -82.37 47.43 -6.84
C LEU A 7 -80.90 47.00 -6.79
N ASP A 8 -80.49 46.65 -5.57
CA ASP A 8 -79.13 46.67 -5.04
C ASP A 8 -78.25 45.48 -5.44
N SER A 9 -76.94 45.72 -5.55
CA SER A 9 -75.89 44.74 -5.28
C SER A 9 -74.61 45.47 -4.88
N ALA A 10 -74.17 45.32 -3.63
CA ALA A 10 -72.92 45.88 -3.13
C ALA A 10 -71.70 45.17 -3.77
N PRO A 11 -70.62 45.89 -4.13
CA PRO A 11 -69.31 45.29 -4.25
C PRO A 11 -68.50 45.51 -2.97
N VAL A 12 -68.00 44.39 -2.46
CA VAL A 12 -67.04 44.22 -1.37
C VAL A 12 -65.78 45.06 -1.62
N SER A 13 -65.37 45.81 -0.60
CA SER A 13 -64.10 46.54 -0.53
C SER A 13 -62.93 45.56 -0.57
N ALA A 14 -62.27 45.45 -1.73
CA ALA A 14 -60.99 44.76 -1.91
C ALA A 14 -59.79 45.72 -1.85
N ALA A 15 -59.97 46.96 -1.38
CA ALA A 15 -58.96 48.01 -1.47
C ALA A 15 -58.16 48.26 -0.16
N GLN A 16 -58.34 47.44 0.88
CA GLN A 16 -57.67 47.65 2.17
C GLN A 16 -56.62 46.60 2.56
N ASN A 17 -56.49 45.49 1.83
CA ASN A 17 -55.48 44.45 2.12
C ASN A 17 -54.12 44.64 1.40
N VAL A 18 -53.93 45.73 0.65
CA VAL A 18 -52.68 45.98 -0.10
C VAL A 18 -51.70 46.89 0.68
N ARG A 19 -52.00 47.24 1.94
CA ARG A 19 -51.16 48.18 2.72
C ARG A 19 -50.35 47.57 3.87
N ASP A 20 -50.54 46.30 4.20
CA ASP A 20 -49.76 45.62 5.25
C ASP A 20 -48.57 44.78 4.72
N ASP A 21 -48.52 44.46 3.43
CA ASP A 21 -47.37 43.74 2.82
C ASP A 21 -46.07 44.59 2.76
N ASP A 22 -46.18 45.92 2.80
CA ASP A 22 -45.02 46.82 2.84
C ASP A 22 -44.25 46.75 4.17
N ALA A 23 -44.86 46.24 5.25
CA ALA A 23 -44.18 46.08 6.53
C ALA A 23 -43.33 44.81 6.58
N GLU A 24 -43.79 43.71 5.97
CA GLU A 24 -42.99 42.49 5.82
C GLU A 24 -41.91 42.66 4.78
N GLY A 25 -42.19 43.34 3.66
CA GLY A 25 -41.17 43.69 2.67
C GLY A 25 -40.02 44.49 3.27
N ARG A 26 -40.32 45.49 4.12
CA ARG A 26 -39.27 46.26 4.83
C ARG A 26 -38.50 45.47 5.87
N LYS A 27 -39.13 44.48 6.52
CA LYS A 27 -38.43 43.57 7.45
C LYS A 27 -37.51 42.61 6.69
N LEU A 28 -37.95 42.11 5.54
CA LEU A 28 -37.15 41.28 4.65
C LEU A 28 -35.98 42.07 4.07
N ASP A 29 -36.22 43.29 3.58
CA ASP A 29 -35.17 44.17 3.06
C ASP A 29 -34.17 44.57 4.15
N ALA A 30 -34.62 44.83 5.37
CA ALA A 30 -33.73 45.09 6.50
C ALA A 30 -32.93 43.85 6.92
N ALA A 31 -33.52 42.66 6.87
CA ALA A 31 -32.84 41.40 7.16
C ALA A 31 -31.81 41.05 6.07
N VAL A 32 -32.16 41.22 4.79
CA VAL A 32 -31.28 41.04 3.64
C VAL A 32 -30.14 42.07 3.68
N THR A 33 -30.44 43.33 3.97
CA THR A 33 -29.41 44.38 4.12
C THR A 33 -28.49 44.08 5.30
N SER A 34 -29.01 43.62 6.45
CA SER A 34 -28.21 43.18 7.60
C SER A 34 -27.31 41.99 7.25
N LEU A 35 -27.82 41.03 6.46
CA LEU A 35 -27.05 39.87 6.01
C LEU A 35 -25.94 40.24 5.02
N LEU A 36 -26.22 41.20 4.13
CA LEU A 36 -25.29 41.67 3.10
C LEU A 36 -24.26 42.69 3.63
N THR A 37 -24.55 43.35 4.74
CA THR A 37 -23.65 44.32 5.40
C THR A 37 -22.90 43.73 6.60
N ARG A 38 -23.23 42.49 6.99
CA ARG A 38 -22.43 41.74 7.96
C ARG A 38 -21.03 41.54 7.35
N PRO A 39 -19.94 42.00 7.99
CA PRO A 39 -18.61 41.70 7.51
C PRO A 39 -18.51 40.19 7.35
N ALA A 40 -17.99 39.75 6.19
CA ALA A 40 -17.79 38.34 5.93
C ALA A 40 -17.03 37.78 7.15
N PRO A 41 -17.55 36.72 7.81
CA PRO A 41 -16.81 36.11 8.90
C PRO A 41 -15.41 35.80 8.38
N GLU A 42 -14.38 36.16 9.14
CA GLU A 42 -13.02 35.79 8.78
C GLU A 42 -13.01 34.29 8.50
N ALA A 43 -12.43 33.93 7.35
CA ALA A 43 -12.46 32.56 6.90
C ALA A 43 -11.81 31.69 7.99
N PRO A 44 -12.48 30.64 8.47
CA PRO A 44 -11.95 29.82 9.56
C PRO A 44 -10.57 29.32 9.20
N GLU A 45 -9.67 29.36 10.19
CA GLU A 45 -8.27 29.03 9.99
C GLU A 45 -8.12 27.62 9.38
N ARG A 46 -7.31 27.49 8.31
CA ARG A 46 -7.12 26.23 7.55
C ARG A 46 -6.79 25.04 8.47
N HIS A 47 -6.02 25.28 9.52
CA HIS A 47 -5.55 24.24 10.44
C HIS A 47 -6.66 23.78 11.38
N ALA A 48 -7.56 24.68 11.81
CA ALA A 48 -8.75 24.30 12.55
C ALA A 48 -9.71 23.45 11.71
N LEU A 49 -9.82 23.72 10.39
CA LEU A 49 -10.57 22.87 9.47
C LEU A 49 -9.95 21.47 9.32
N ILE A 50 -8.62 21.35 9.35
CA ILE A 50 -7.91 20.05 9.28
C ILE A 50 -8.13 19.26 10.59
N ALA A 51 -8.00 19.92 11.75
CA ALA A 51 -8.25 19.29 13.05
C ALA A 51 -9.72 18.84 13.18
N TYR A 52 -10.66 19.68 12.73
CA TYR A 52 -12.08 19.35 12.70
C TYR A 52 -12.40 18.20 11.73
N ALA A 53 -11.80 18.17 10.53
CA ALA A 53 -11.98 17.07 9.59
C ALA A 53 -11.41 15.75 10.12
N SER A 54 -10.28 15.81 10.83
CA SER A 54 -9.66 14.65 11.46
C SER A 54 -10.53 14.11 12.60
N TRP A 55 -11.10 15.01 13.41
CA TRP A 55 -12.09 14.65 14.43
C TRP A 55 -13.35 14.01 13.83
N LEU A 56 -13.95 14.62 12.79
CA LEU A 56 -15.12 14.07 12.11
C LEU A 56 -14.85 12.68 11.48
N TYR A 57 -13.66 12.48 10.92
CA TYR A 57 -13.28 11.19 10.34
C TYR A 57 -13.24 10.10 11.41
N MET A 58 -12.62 10.40 12.56
CA MET A 58 -12.56 9.47 13.68
C MET A 58 -13.94 9.22 14.27
N GLU A 59 -14.73 10.27 14.50
CA GLU A 59 -16.07 10.14 15.07
C GLU A 59 -17.01 9.31 14.18
N ARG A 60 -16.93 9.49 12.86
CA ARG A 60 -17.64 8.62 11.90
C ARG A 60 -17.29 7.14 12.12
N GLN A 61 -16.00 6.82 12.29
CA GLN A 61 -15.56 5.44 12.46
C GLN A 61 -16.17 4.80 13.70
N PHE A 62 -16.26 5.55 14.81
CA PHE A 62 -16.88 5.07 16.04
C PHE A 62 -18.40 4.99 15.95
N VAL A 63 -19.06 6.00 15.39
CA VAL A 63 -20.51 5.96 15.16
C VAL A 63 -20.88 4.76 14.30
N CYS A 64 -20.13 4.45 13.25
CA CYS A 64 -20.39 3.27 12.45
C CYS A 64 -20.13 1.96 13.22
N LYS A 65 -19.10 1.87 14.07
CA LYS A 65 -18.89 0.71 14.97
C LYS A 65 -20.05 0.51 15.94
N GLU A 66 -20.62 1.60 16.46
CA GLU A 66 -21.77 1.54 17.37
C GLU A 66 -23.07 1.17 16.65
N LEU A 67 -23.26 1.66 15.42
CA LEU A 67 -24.44 1.35 14.60
C LEU A 67 -24.40 -0.06 14.00
N TYR A 68 -23.21 -0.58 13.74
CA TYR A 68 -23.01 -1.86 13.06
C TYR A 68 -21.98 -2.76 13.78
N PRO A 69 -22.22 -3.12 15.05
CA PRO A 69 -21.24 -3.86 15.85
C PRO A 69 -20.94 -5.25 15.28
N HIS A 70 -21.88 -5.87 14.54
CA HIS A 70 -21.67 -7.15 13.86
C HIS A 70 -20.63 -7.09 12.72
N LEU A 71 -20.28 -5.90 12.25
CA LEU A 71 -19.22 -5.71 11.25
C LEU A 71 -17.82 -5.65 11.88
N GLY A 72 -17.71 -5.60 13.21
CA GLY A 72 -16.44 -5.51 13.92
C GLY A 72 -15.59 -4.32 13.44
N TRP A 73 -14.32 -4.57 13.08
CA TRP A 73 -13.43 -3.52 12.56
C TRP A 73 -13.87 -2.95 11.21
N ARG A 74 -14.67 -3.68 10.40
CA ARG A 74 -15.19 -3.23 9.11
C ARG A 74 -16.28 -2.17 9.23
N ALA A 75 -16.90 -2.04 10.40
CA ALA A 75 -17.89 -1.00 10.64
C ALA A 75 -17.28 0.40 10.39
N ALA A 76 -16.01 0.57 10.71
CA ALA A 76 -15.28 1.82 10.63
C ALA A 76 -15.16 2.36 9.17
N THR A 77 -15.18 1.46 8.18
CA THR A 77 -15.14 1.80 6.75
C THR A 77 -16.53 1.94 6.11
N PHE A 78 -17.61 1.69 6.86
CA PHE A 78 -18.98 1.66 6.33
C PHE A 78 -19.46 3.03 5.81
N ILE A 79 -19.94 3.09 4.57
CA ILE A 79 -20.53 4.30 3.96
C ILE A 79 -22.02 4.05 3.77
N ALA A 80 -22.86 4.82 4.45
CA ALA A 80 -24.31 4.74 4.28
C ALA A 80 -24.69 5.10 2.83
N GLY A 81 -25.45 4.22 2.16
CA GLY A 81 -25.91 4.40 0.78
C GLY A 81 -25.03 3.79 -0.31
N ASP A 82 -23.72 3.69 -0.10
CA ASP A 82 -22.78 3.16 -1.12
C ASP A 82 -22.46 1.67 -0.97
N ASN A 83 -22.74 1.07 0.19
CA ASN A 83 -22.47 -0.33 0.45
C ASN A 83 -23.67 -1.21 0.02
N SER A 84 -23.42 -2.20 -0.85
CA SER A 84 -24.42 -3.19 -1.24
C SER A 84 -24.96 -3.93 0.00
N GLY A 85 -26.27 -3.90 0.20
CA GLY A 85 -26.91 -4.51 1.38
C GLY A 85 -27.06 -3.59 2.59
N PHE A 86 -26.95 -2.26 2.43
CA PHE A 86 -27.28 -1.27 3.47
C PHE A 86 -28.60 -1.58 4.20
N ASP A 87 -29.66 -1.94 3.46
CA ASP A 87 -30.97 -2.30 4.02
C ASP A 87 -30.95 -3.59 4.84
N TYR A 88 -30.00 -4.49 4.54
CA TYR A 88 -29.84 -5.79 5.19
C TYR A 88 -29.21 -5.64 6.58
N HIS A 89 -28.21 -4.77 6.73
CA HIS A 89 -27.54 -4.52 8.01
C HIS A 89 -28.41 -3.73 9.00
N ARG A 90 -29.49 -3.09 8.53
CA ARG A 90 -30.36 -2.24 9.35
C ARG A 90 -31.49 -3.00 10.04
N LYS A 91 -31.92 -4.15 9.51
CA LYS A 91 -33.06 -4.91 10.08
C LYS A 91 -32.74 -5.55 11.44
N ASP A 92 -31.48 -5.90 11.68
CA ASP A 92 -31.03 -6.61 12.87
C ASP A 92 -30.05 -5.81 13.76
N ALA A 93 -29.82 -4.53 13.43
CA ALA A 93 -28.90 -3.70 14.21
C ALA A 93 -29.49 -3.38 15.61
N PRO A 94 -28.68 -3.43 16.68
CA PRO A 94 -29.09 -2.97 17.99
C PRO A 94 -29.45 -1.47 17.95
N ALA A 95 -30.19 -1.00 18.95
CA ALA A 95 -30.45 0.43 19.09
C ALA A 95 -29.12 1.19 19.14
N ALA A 96 -29.03 2.28 18.36
CA ALA A 96 -27.87 3.16 18.36
C ALA A 96 -27.55 3.60 19.79
N SER A 97 -26.26 3.67 20.14
CA SER A 97 -25.87 4.17 21.45
C SER A 97 -26.32 5.63 21.64
N SER A 98 -26.53 6.06 22.88
CA SER A 98 -26.83 7.46 23.21
C SER A 98 -25.76 8.44 22.71
N ARG A 99 -24.51 7.97 22.55
CA ARG A 99 -23.40 8.76 22.03
C ARG A 99 -23.56 8.98 20.52
N ALA A 100 -23.75 7.90 19.75
CA ALA A 100 -24.03 7.98 18.32
C ALA A 100 -25.26 8.84 18.02
N VAL A 101 -26.33 8.73 18.82
CA VAL A 101 -27.52 9.58 18.67
C VAL A 101 -27.16 11.05 18.88
N ALA A 102 -26.43 11.40 19.95
CA ALA A 102 -26.04 12.78 20.22
C ALA A 102 -25.14 13.37 19.12
N VAL A 103 -24.23 12.57 18.55
CA VAL A 103 -23.37 12.98 17.43
C VAL A 103 -24.18 13.20 16.14
N LEU A 104 -25.10 12.28 15.83
CA LEU A 104 -25.98 12.40 14.66
C LEU A 104 -26.91 13.62 14.79
N GLU A 105 -27.46 13.86 15.98
CA GLU A 105 -28.24 15.07 16.29
C GLU A 105 -27.41 16.34 16.14
N LEU A 106 -26.15 16.34 16.62
CA LEU A 106 -25.24 17.50 16.52
C LEU A 106 -24.98 17.92 15.07
N ILE A 107 -24.92 16.97 14.13
CA ILE A 107 -24.76 17.24 12.69
C ILE A 107 -26.09 17.42 11.94
N GLY A 108 -27.23 17.46 12.66
CA GLY A 108 -28.57 17.65 12.10
C GLY A 108 -29.15 16.42 11.38
N CYS A 109 -28.59 15.23 11.60
CA CYS A 109 -29.11 13.97 11.08
C CYS A 109 -30.22 13.42 11.99
N ASP A 110 -31.47 13.54 11.54
CA ASP A 110 -32.62 12.98 12.26
C ASP A 110 -32.78 11.48 11.99
N TRP A 111 -31.94 10.68 12.67
CA TRP A 111 -31.90 9.21 12.56
C TRP A 111 -33.23 8.53 12.87
N SER A 112 -34.13 9.20 13.61
CA SER A 112 -35.42 8.66 14.02
C SER A 112 -36.47 8.68 12.90
N LYS A 113 -36.39 9.64 11.98
CA LYS A 113 -37.35 9.84 10.88
C LYS A 113 -37.01 9.06 9.61
N ASP A 114 -35.78 8.59 9.49
CA ASP A 114 -35.29 7.87 8.31
C ASP A 114 -35.68 6.37 8.30
N ARG A 115 -36.74 6.00 9.02
CA ARG A 115 -37.30 4.64 9.09
C ARG A 115 -38.19 4.29 7.88
N ASP A 116 -38.65 5.29 7.12
CA ASP A 116 -39.74 5.18 6.13
C ASP A 116 -39.31 5.37 4.67
N LEU A 117 -38.04 5.24 4.30
CA LEU A 117 -37.61 5.14 2.89
C LEU A 117 -37.98 3.77 2.25
N GLY A 118 -39.13 3.22 2.62
CA GLY A 118 -39.65 1.97 2.12
C GLY A 118 -39.76 1.94 0.60
N VAL A 119 -39.01 1.00 -0.01
CA VAL A 119 -39.47 0.28 -1.19
C VAL A 119 -40.80 -0.37 -0.81
N GLY A 120 -41.89 0.33 -1.13
CA GLY A 120 -43.23 -0.19 -0.93
C GLY A 120 -43.46 -1.42 -1.81
N ASP A 121 -44.15 -2.40 -1.23
CA ASP A 121 -44.63 -3.66 -1.79
C ASP A 121 -45.67 -3.48 -2.93
N GLY A 122 -45.43 -2.53 -3.84
CA GLY A 122 -46.27 -2.27 -5.01
C GLY A 122 -45.95 -3.27 -6.11
N GLY A 123 -46.69 -4.39 -6.14
CA GLY A 123 -46.52 -5.51 -7.07
C GLY A 123 -46.74 -5.21 -8.56
N GLU A 124 -46.00 -4.28 -9.14
CA GLU A 124 -45.82 -4.16 -10.59
C GLU A 124 -44.42 -4.65 -10.97
N SER A 125 -44.38 -5.79 -11.66
CA SER A 125 -43.20 -6.31 -12.33
C SER A 125 -42.70 -5.29 -13.37
N PHE A 126 -41.46 -4.80 -13.20
CA PHE A 126 -40.78 -4.05 -14.25
C PHE A 126 -40.73 -4.87 -15.55
N PRO A 127 -40.87 -4.25 -16.74
CA PRO A 127 -40.57 -4.93 -17.98
C PRO A 127 -39.07 -5.23 -18.00
N GLU A 128 -38.71 -6.49 -18.27
CA GLU A 128 -37.33 -6.92 -18.51
C GLU A 128 -36.64 -5.92 -19.45
N ALA A 129 -35.71 -5.15 -18.90
CA ALA A 129 -34.87 -4.28 -19.68
C ALA A 129 -34.10 -5.15 -20.69
N LYS A 130 -34.36 -4.96 -21.98
CA LYS A 130 -33.52 -5.50 -23.05
C LYS A 130 -32.10 -5.02 -22.80
N ALA A 131 -31.23 -5.90 -22.30
CA ALA A 131 -29.81 -5.63 -22.16
C ALA A 131 -29.25 -5.29 -23.54
N PHE A 132 -28.77 -4.05 -23.70
CA PHE A 132 -27.94 -3.73 -24.86
C PHE A 132 -26.66 -4.55 -24.75
N PRO A 133 -26.23 -5.24 -25.82
CA PRO A 133 -25.01 -6.05 -25.77
C PRO A 133 -23.83 -5.15 -25.44
N HIS A 134 -23.12 -5.48 -24.35
CA HIS A 134 -21.89 -4.79 -23.98
C HIS A 134 -20.91 -4.93 -25.16
N PRO A 135 -20.23 -3.85 -25.60
CA PRO A 135 -19.29 -3.91 -26.72
C PRO A 135 -18.17 -4.95 -26.50
N ASP A 136 -17.85 -5.27 -25.24
CA ASP A 136 -16.93 -6.34 -24.83
C ASP A 136 -17.61 -7.58 -24.22
N GLY A 137 -18.90 -7.85 -24.53
CA GLY A 137 -19.65 -8.96 -23.93
C GLY A 137 -18.95 -10.31 -24.03
N ARG A 138 -18.29 -10.59 -25.16
CA ARG A 138 -17.51 -11.82 -25.35
C ARG A 138 -16.28 -11.92 -24.44
N LEU A 139 -15.62 -10.81 -24.13
CA LEU A 139 -14.48 -10.79 -23.20
C LEU A 139 -14.95 -11.09 -21.77
N ILE A 140 -16.12 -10.55 -21.39
CA ILE A 140 -16.75 -10.81 -20.09
C ILE A 140 -17.10 -12.30 -19.96
N ASP A 141 -17.71 -12.90 -20.98
CA ASP A 141 -18.01 -14.34 -20.98
C ASP A 141 -16.72 -15.18 -20.87
N LEU A 142 -15.66 -14.82 -21.61
CA LEU A 142 -14.37 -15.51 -21.55
C LEU A 142 -13.66 -15.36 -20.20
N GLU A 143 -13.79 -14.22 -19.52
CA GLU A 143 -13.28 -14.04 -18.16
C GLU A 143 -13.99 -14.96 -17.17
N GLN A 144 -15.32 -15.05 -17.25
CA GLN A 144 -16.08 -15.94 -16.36
C GLN A 144 -15.72 -17.41 -16.59
N GLU A 145 -15.57 -17.82 -17.86
CA GLU A 145 -15.06 -19.15 -18.21
C GLU A 145 -13.65 -19.38 -17.65
N TYR A 146 -12.75 -18.40 -17.79
CA TYR A 146 -11.38 -18.47 -17.26
C TYR A 146 -11.37 -18.60 -15.73
N LEU A 147 -12.16 -17.79 -15.01
CA LEU A 147 -12.24 -17.85 -13.56
C LEU A 147 -12.79 -19.20 -13.06
N ALA A 148 -13.78 -19.77 -13.76
CA ALA A 148 -14.29 -21.10 -13.45
C ALA A 148 -13.23 -22.21 -13.68
N ALA A 149 -12.46 -22.11 -14.77
CA ALA A 149 -11.35 -23.02 -15.03
C ALA A 149 -10.21 -22.86 -14.01
N HIS A 150 -9.88 -21.63 -13.62
CA HIS A 150 -8.88 -21.34 -12.59
C HIS A 150 -9.31 -21.92 -11.23
N ALA A 151 -10.57 -21.74 -10.81
CA ALA A 151 -11.09 -22.35 -9.59
C ALA A 151 -11.03 -23.89 -9.62
N THR A 152 -11.31 -24.49 -10.78
CA THR A 152 -11.19 -25.94 -11.00
C THR A 152 -9.73 -26.40 -10.84
N TYR A 153 -8.79 -25.66 -11.41
CA TYR A 153 -7.35 -25.91 -11.27
C TYR A 153 -6.89 -25.81 -9.81
N VAL A 154 -7.21 -24.72 -9.10
CA VAL A 154 -6.83 -24.53 -7.70
C VAL A 154 -7.36 -25.68 -6.82
N SER A 155 -8.60 -26.10 -7.05
CA SER A 155 -9.20 -27.23 -6.33
C SER A 155 -8.52 -28.57 -6.65
N ALA A 156 -8.17 -28.83 -7.91
CA ALA A 156 -7.44 -30.03 -8.31
C ALA A 156 -6.02 -30.04 -7.70
N TYR A 157 -5.31 -28.93 -7.78
CA TYR A 157 -3.95 -28.77 -7.24
C TYR A 157 -3.91 -28.88 -5.71
N ALA A 158 -4.90 -28.33 -5.01
CA ALA A 158 -5.02 -28.47 -3.55
C ALA A 158 -5.21 -29.93 -3.12
N ARG A 159 -6.01 -30.71 -3.86
CA ARG A 159 -6.20 -32.15 -3.60
C ARG A 159 -4.95 -32.95 -3.87
N GLU A 160 -4.25 -32.68 -4.98
CA GLU A 160 -2.96 -33.30 -5.28
C GLU A 160 -1.93 -32.99 -4.17
N THR A 161 -1.82 -31.73 -3.76
CA THR A 161 -0.88 -31.29 -2.72
C THR A 161 -1.18 -31.97 -1.38
N ALA A 162 -2.46 -32.04 -0.99
CA ALA A 162 -2.88 -32.74 0.23
C ALA A 162 -2.56 -34.24 0.16
N ALA A 163 -2.76 -34.88 -1.00
CA ALA A 163 -2.41 -36.28 -1.19
C ALA A 163 -0.89 -36.52 -1.16
N ARG A 164 -0.07 -35.63 -1.73
CA ARG A 164 1.39 -35.69 -1.64
C ARG A 164 1.90 -35.49 -0.21
N ALA A 165 1.30 -34.55 0.53
CA ALA A 165 1.61 -34.36 1.96
C ALA A 165 1.25 -35.61 2.78
N GLU A 166 0.12 -36.25 2.47
CA GLU A 166 -0.29 -37.50 3.10
C GLU A 166 0.65 -38.66 2.77
N PHE A 167 1.07 -38.75 1.51
CA PHE A 167 2.06 -39.71 1.04
C PHE A 167 3.36 -39.56 1.84
N ALA A 168 3.92 -38.34 1.89
CA ALA A 168 5.14 -38.04 2.63
C ALA A 168 5.01 -38.36 4.13
N ARG A 169 3.86 -38.02 4.74
CA ARG A 169 3.58 -38.33 6.16
C ARG A 169 3.59 -39.84 6.44
N ARG A 170 3.01 -40.65 5.55
CA ARG A 170 2.96 -42.12 5.68
C ARG A 170 4.29 -42.78 5.32
N GLU A 171 5.10 -42.10 4.53
CA GLU A 171 6.44 -42.53 4.12
C GLU A 171 7.51 -42.22 5.17
N ALA A 172 7.35 -41.15 5.97
CA ALA A 172 8.33 -40.69 6.95
C ALA A 172 8.93 -41.77 7.88
N PRO A 173 8.14 -42.75 8.42
CA PRO A 173 8.73 -43.82 9.23
C PRO A 173 9.67 -44.76 8.45
N TYR A 174 9.48 -44.87 7.13
CA TYR A 174 10.36 -45.65 6.25
C TYR A 174 11.64 -44.89 5.94
N ASP A 175 11.54 -43.58 5.72
CA ASP A 175 12.71 -42.73 5.52
C ASP A 175 13.61 -42.73 6.76
N GLU A 176 13.03 -42.70 7.96
CA GLU A 176 13.75 -42.84 9.22
C GLU A 176 14.41 -44.23 9.36
N ALA A 177 13.69 -45.31 9.02
CA ALA A 177 14.25 -46.67 9.02
C ALA A 177 15.36 -46.86 7.96
N GLU A 178 15.25 -46.18 6.81
CA GLU A 178 16.24 -46.20 5.74
C GLU A 178 17.53 -45.47 6.15
N GLN A 179 17.41 -44.33 6.84
CA GLN A 179 18.54 -43.65 7.46
C GLN A 179 19.26 -44.55 8.49
N HIS A 180 18.53 -45.44 9.17
CA HIS A 180 19.10 -46.41 10.12
C HIS A 180 19.71 -47.65 9.46
N LEU A 181 19.17 -48.12 8.34
CA LEU A 181 19.67 -49.29 7.59
C LEU A 181 20.91 -48.95 6.75
N LEU A 182 20.98 -47.73 6.21
CA LEU A 182 22.16 -47.19 5.55
C LEU A 182 23.14 -46.69 6.61
N LEU A 183 23.85 -47.63 7.24
CA LEU A 183 24.87 -47.34 8.26
C LEU A 183 25.94 -46.37 7.72
N ARG A 184 25.72 -45.08 8.03
CA ARG A 184 26.52 -43.86 7.86
C ARG A 184 25.99 -42.90 6.77
N PRO A 185 25.91 -41.60 7.08
CA PRO A 185 25.62 -40.58 6.10
C PRO A 185 26.83 -40.48 5.16
N ALA A 186 26.71 -41.00 3.94
CA ALA A 186 27.50 -40.39 2.88
C ALA A 186 26.93 -38.97 2.70
N PRO A 187 27.77 -37.92 2.62
CA PRO A 187 27.32 -36.53 2.52
C PRO A 187 26.55 -36.19 1.22
N ASN A 188 26.33 -37.20 0.37
CA ASN A 188 25.60 -37.09 -0.87
C ASN A 188 24.37 -38.00 -0.70
N GLY A 189 23.17 -37.43 -0.56
CA GLY A 189 21.91 -38.15 -0.35
C GLY A 189 21.56 -39.08 -1.52
N ILE A 190 22.23 -40.22 -1.62
CA ILE A 190 21.98 -41.22 -2.66
C ILE A 190 20.71 -42.00 -2.25
N TYR A 191 19.61 -41.71 -2.93
CA TYR A 191 18.37 -42.47 -2.82
C TYR A 191 18.49 -43.76 -3.65
N TRP A 192 18.60 -44.90 -2.98
CA TRP A 192 18.69 -46.20 -3.65
C TRP A 192 17.29 -46.69 -4.01
N HIS A 193 16.88 -46.50 -5.27
CA HIS A 193 15.67 -47.15 -5.81
C HIS A 193 15.95 -48.60 -6.21
N GLY A 194 14.98 -49.51 -6.08
CA GLY A 194 15.12 -50.92 -6.42
C GLY A 194 15.44 -51.16 -7.89
N THR A 195 15.02 -50.26 -8.78
CA THR A 195 15.41 -50.23 -10.20
C THR A 195 16.89 -49.90 -10.40
N TYR A 196 17.45 -49.00 -9.59
CA TYR A 196 18.88 -48.68 -9.59
C TYR A 196 19.70 -49.85 -9.05
N LEU A 197 19.29 -50.47 -7.93
CA LEU A 197 19.98 -51.67 -7.42
C LEU A 197 19.93 -52.84 -8.41
N ARG A 198 18.79 -53.06 -9.09
CA ARG A 198 18.67 -54.08 -10.15
C ARG A 198 19.56 -53.76 -11.36
N SER A 199 19.74 -52.49 -11.72
CA SER A 199 20.61 -52.11 -12.83
C SER A 199 22.09 -52.34 -12.49
N VAL A 200 22.50 -52.03 -11.26
CA VAL A 200 23.83 -52.31 -10.70
C VAL A 200 24.09 -53.82 -10.67
N LEU A 201 23.17 -54.61 -10.11
CA LEU A 201 23.31 -56.07 -10.01
C LEU A 201 23.30 -56.79 -11.36
N SER A 202 22.59 -56.26 -12.35
CA SER A 202 22.54 -56.84 -13.71
C SER A 202 23.65 -56.37 -14.63
N ASN A 203 24.49 -55.42 -14.16
CA ASN A 203 25.58 -54.81 -14.93
C ASN A 203 25.10 -54.17 -16.25
N ARG A 204 23.87 -53.62 -16.27
CA ARG A 204 23.17 -53.17 -17.50
C ARG A 204 23.20 -51.66 -17.78
N PHE A 205 23.78 -50.81 -16.92
CA PHE A 205 23.83 -49.36 -17.13
C PHE A 205 25.25 -48.78 -17.35
N ALA A 206 25.27 -47.59 -17.97
CA ALA A 206 26.43 -46.75 -18.25
C ALA A 206 27.01 -46.11 -16.97
N ALA A 207 28.31 -45.77 -17.03
CA ALA A 207 29.15 -45.16 -16.00
C ALA A 207 28.44 -44.72 -14.71
N VAL A 208 28.38 -45.64 -13.75
CA VAL A 208 28.11 -45.35 -12.34
C VAL A 208 29.08 -44.23 -11.91
N SER A 209 28.60 -43.23 -11.16
CA SER A 209 29.49 -42.15 -10.72
C SER A 209 30.67 -42.75 -9.94
N ALA A 210 31.86 -42.15 -10.01
CA ALA A 210 33.03 -42.69 -9.30
C ALA A 210 32.79 -42.84 -7.78
N SER A 211 31.92 -41.98 -7.22
CA SER A 211 31.39 -42.06 -5.86
C SER A 211 30.60 -43.34 -5.63
N ASP A 212 29.62 -43.61 -6.48
CA ASP A 212 28.71 -44.76 -6.33
C ASP A 212 29.47 -46.09 -6.58
N ALA A 213 30.42 -46.09 -7.51
CA ALA A 213 31.28 -47.24 -7.79
C ALA A 213 32.12 -47.63 -6.57
N ALA A 214 32.67 -46.66 -5.84
CA ALA A 214 33.45 -46.91 -4.62
C ALA A 214 32.58 -47.45 -3.48
N VAL A 215 31.31 -47.04 -3.38
CA VAL A 215 30.36 -47.59 -2.39
C VAL A 215 29.96 -49.02 -2.77
N ILE A 216 29.68 -49.25 -4.06
CA ILE A 216 29.29 -50.58 -4.59
C ILE A 216 30.44 -51.58 -4.45
N ASP A 217 31.69 -51.19 -4.72
CA ASP A 217 32.88 -52.05 -4.56
C ASP A 217 33.12 -52.50 -3.10
N ASN A 218 32.62 -51.73 -2.12
CA ASN A 218 32.74 -52.07 -0.70
C ASN A 218 31.60 -52.95 -0.18
N LEU A 219 30.49 -53.07 -0.91
CA LEU A 219 29.38 -53.95 -0.56
C LEU A 219 29.60 -55.32 -1.20
N ARG A 220 29.63 -56.37 -0.38
CA ARG A 220 29.68 -57.73 -0.93
C ARG A 220 28.36 -58.06 -1.64
N GLN A 221 28.41 -58.89 -2.68
CA GLN A 221 27.24 -59.27 -3.47
C GLN A 221 26.09 -59.84 -2.60
N ASP A 222 26.41 -60.62 -1.56
CA ASP A 222 25.45 -61.16 -0.59
C ASP A 222 24.77 -60.06 0.24
N GLN A 223 25.46 -58.95 0.51
CA GLN A 223 24.88 -57.79 1.21
C GLN A 223 23.94 -56.99 0.30
N LEU A 224 24.29 -56.82 -0.98
CA LEU A 224 23.41 -56.21 -1.98
C LEU A 224 22.15 -57.04 -2.20
N GLU A 225 22.28 -58.37 -2.31
CA GLU A 225 21.13 -59.29 -2.41
C GLU A 225 20.24 -59.26 -1.15
N ALA A 226 20.83 -59.11 0.03
CA ALA A 226 20.09 -58.97 1.29
C ALA A 226 19.33 -57.63 1.38
N LEU A 227 19.89 -56.54 0.85
CA LEU A 227 19.27 -55.20 0.79
C LEU A 227 18.19 -55.08 -0.29
N MET A 228 18.29 -55.86 -1.37
CA MET A 228 17.34 -55.79 -2.47
C MET A 228 15.91 -56.14 -2.05
N LYS A 229 15.72 -57.18 -1.22
CA LYS A 229 14.38 -57.60 -0.75
C LYS A 229 13.62 -56.51 0.04
N PRO A 230 14.20 -55.85 1.07
CA PRO A 230 13.51 -54.78 1.78
C PRO A 230 13.28 -53.55 0.90
N VAL A 231 14.20 -53.23 -0.02
CA VAL A 231 14.01 -52.12 -0.98
C VAL A 231 12.87 -52.41 -1.95
N GLU A 232 12.77 -53.62 -2.50
CA GLU A 232 11.66 -54.02 -3.37
C GLU A 232 10.32 -54.02 -2.62
N ALA A 233 10.30 -54.48 -1.36
CA ALA A 233 9.10 -54.42 -0.53
C ALA A 233 8.67 -52.99 -0.20
N ARG A 234 9.63 -52.07 0.00
CA ARG A 234 9.39 -50.64 0.18
C ARG A 234 8.82 -50.02 -1.09
N ASP A 235 9.48 -50.24 -2.23
CA ASP A 235 9.05 -49.68 -3.52
C ASP A 235 7.64 -50.16 -3.89
N ALA A 236 7.34 -51.46 -3.70
CA ALA A 236 6.00 -52.00 -3.90
C ALA A 236 4.95 -51.37 -2.96
N ARG A 237 5.35 -51.00 -1.74
CA ARG A 237 4.46 -50.30 -0.81
C ARG A 237 4.28 -48.83 -1.18
N ARG A 238 5.33 -48.14 -1.63
CA ARG A 238 5.25 -46.77 -2.14
C ARG A 238 4.32 -46.73 -3.36
N GLU A 239 4.44 -47.68 -4.27
CA GLU A 239 3.55 -47.84 -5.42
C GLU A 239 2.10 -48.10 -4.98
N ALA A 240 1.87 -49.03 -4.06
CA ALA A 240 0.53 -49.30 -3.51
C ALA A 240 -0.06 -48.09 -2.76
N LEU A 241 0.76 -47.29 -2.08
CA LEU A 241 0.31 -46.08 -1.39
C LEU A 241 -0.01 -44.94 -2.37
N ALA A 242 0.79 -44.79 -3.43
CA ALA A 242 0.51 -43.84 -4.50
C ALA A 242 -0.80 -44.19 -5.22
N GLU A 243 -1.05 -45.49 -5.46
CA GLU A 243 -2.32 -46.01 -5.99
C GLU A 243 -3.49 -45.78 -5.02
N GLU A 244 -3.31 -46.05 -3.71
CA GLU A 244 -4.33 -45.80 -2.67
C GLU A 244 -4.74 -44.32 -2.61
N LEU A 245 -3.77 -43.41 -2.72
CA LEU A 245 -3.99 -41.97 -2.69
C LEU A 245 -4.37 -41.40 -4.07
N ALA A 246 -4.43 -42.24 -5.10
CA ALA A 246 -4.71 -41.87 -6.48
C ALA A 246 -3.83 -40.70 -6.96
N LEU A 247 -2.53 -40.72 -6.63
CA LEU A 247 -1.61 -39.61 -6.94
C LEU A 247 -1.53 -39.34 -8.44
N ASP A 248 -1.45 -40.38 -9.27
CA ASP A 248 -1.40 -40.25 -10.73
C ASP A 248 -2.71 -39.66 -11.29
N ASP A 249 -3.86 -40.07 -10.76
CA ASP A 249 -5.17 -39.52 -11.18
C ASP A 249 -5.34 -38.05 -10.75
N LEU A 250 -4.85 -37.69 -9.56
CA LEU A 250 -4.89 -36.32 -9.06
C LEU A 250 -3.93 -35.41 -9.82
N GLU A 251 -2.73 -35.90 -10.13
CA GLU A 251 -1.76 -35.21 -10.98
C GLU A 251 -2.35 -34.99 -12.37
N ALA A 252 -2.88 -36.03 -13.02
CA ALA A 252 -3.56 -35.93 -14.31
C ALA A 252 -4.77 -34.96 -14.28
N ALA A 253 -5.57 -34.98 -13.21
CA ALA A 253 -6.68 -34.04 -13.06
C ALA A 253 -6.21 -32.58 -12.89
N SER A 254 -5.10 -32.36 -12.18
CA SER A 254 -4.47 -31.03 -12.05
C SER A 254 -3.93 -30.52 -13.39
N GLU A 255 -3.32 -31.41 -14.19
CA GLU A 255 -2.79 -31.09 -15.52
C GLU A 255 -3.91 -30.76 -16.51
N VAL A 256 -4.97 -31.56 -16.56
CA VAL A 256 -6.14 -31.29 -17.42
C VAL A 256 -6.80 -29.95 -17.07
N ALA A 257 -6.90 -29.63 -15.78
CA ALA A 257 -7.45 -28.35 -15.33
C ALA A 257 -6.53 -27.16 -15.67
N LEU A 258 -5.21 -27.35 -15.57
CA LEU A 258 -4.21 -26.36 -15.97
C LEU A 258 -4.29 -26.08 -17.49
N ASP A 259 -4.34 -27.12 -18.32
CA ASP A 259 -4.47 -27.01 -19.77
C ASP A 259 -5.75 -26.26 -20.17
N ALA A 260 -6.88 -26.58 -19.52
CA ALA A 260 -8.14 -25.89 -19.77
C ALA A 260 -8.05 -24.39 -19.42
N ARG A 261 -7.41 -24.07 -18.29
CA ARG A 261 -7.12 -22.69 -17.86
C ARG A 261 -6.25 -21.95 -18.89
N GLU A 262 -5.17 -22.58 -19.37
CA GLU A 262 -4.27 -21.97 -20.35
C GLU A 262 -4.94 -21.71 -21.71
N VAL A 263 -5.77 -22.65 -22.18
CA VAL A 263 -6.54 -22.47 -23.42
C VAL A 263 -7.47 -21.27 -23.31
N LEU A 264 -8.10 -21.05 -22.15
CA LEU A 264 -8.98 -19.91 -21.91
C LEU A 264 -8.20 -18.60 -21.78
N ALA A 265 -7.04 -18.59 -21.10
CA ALA A 265 -6.15 -17.43 -21.06
C ALA A 265 -5.75 -16.97 -22.47
N LYS A 266 -5.33 -17.91 -23.32
CA LYS A 266 -4.99 -17.64 -24.73
C LYS A 266 -6.18 -17.09 -25.53
N LYS A 267 -7.40 -17.53 -25.23
CA LYS A 267 -8.63 -16.97 -25.85
C LYS A 267 -8.92 -15.56 -25.38
N VAL A 268 -8.77 -15.27 -24.09
CA VAL A 268 -8.93 -13.92 -23.52
C VAL A 268 -7.91 -12.97 -24.15
N TYR A 269 -6.64 -13.38 -24.26
CA TYR A 269 -5.59 -12.52 -24.82
C TYR A 269 -5.84 -12.16 -26.28
N ARG A 270 -6.33 -13.10 -27.09
CA ARG A 270 -6.65 -12.90 -28.53
C ARG A 270 -7.98 -12.20 -28.80
N ALA A 271 -8.84 -12.00 -27.79
CA ALA A 271 -10.14 -11.38 -27.99
C ALA A 271 -9.99 -9.85 -27.98
N SER A 272 -10.42 -9.15 -29.04
CA SER A 272 -10.29 -7.70 -29.12
C SER A 272 -11.00 -6.99 -27.97
N ALA A 273 -10.33 -6.03 -27.32
CA ALA A 273 -10.93 -5.16 -26.32
C ALA A 273 -11.31 -3.82 -26.97
N SER A 274 -12.59 -3.48 -26.93
CA SER A 274 -13.15 -2.25 -27.52
C SER A 274 -13.46 -1.18 -26.48
N THR A 275 -13.29 -1.48 -25.18
CA THR A 275 -13.42 -0.54 -24.07
C THR A 275 -12.27 -0.67 -23.07
N LEU A 276 -12.14 0.31 -22.18
CA LEU A 276 -11.21 0.26 -21.05
C LEU A 276 -11.51 -0.91 -20.10
N ASP A 277 -12.78 -1.29 -19.95
CA ASP A 277 -13.18 -2.43 -19.11
C ASP A 277 -12.72 -3.76 -19.74
N GLY A 278 -12.78 -3.88 -21.07
CA GLY A 278 -12.23 -5.02 -21.79
C GLY A 278 -10.70 -5.15 -21.66
N ILE A 279 -9.99 -4.02 -21.62
CA ILE A 279 -8.52 -4.01 -21.38
C ILE A 279 -8.20 -4.38 -19.94
N ALA A 280 -8.90 -3.81 -18.96
CA ALA A 280 -8.72 -4.13 -17.55
C ALA A 280 -8.96 -5.62 -17.27
N LEU A 281 -9.94 -6.21 -17.93
CA LEU A 281 -10.24 -7.64 -17.88
C LEU A 281 -9.06 -8.50 -18.37
N LYS A 282 -8.45 -8.15 -19.51
CA LYS A 282 -7.24 -8.85 -19.99
C LYS A 282 -6.10 -8.78 -18.98
N VAL A 283 -5.91 -7.63 -18.33
CA VAL A 283 -4.88 -7.45 -17.29
C VAL A 283 -5.16 -8.31 -16.06
N ARG A 284 -6.42 -8.45 -15.63
CA ARG A 284 -6.78 -9.35 -14.52
C ARG A 284 -6.40 -10.80 -14.82
N VAL A 285 -6.70 -11.29 -16.03
CA VAL A 285 -6.34 -12.65 -16.45
C VAL A 285 -4.81 -12.84 -16.57
N LEU A 286 -4.05 -11.80 -16.95
CA LEU A 286 -2.58 -11.81 -16.89
C LEU A 286 -2.06 -11.97 -15.45
N LYS A 287 -2.54 -11.15 -14.52
CA LYS A 287 -2.09 -11.18 -13.12
C LYS A 287 -2.35 -12.51 -12.43
N ILE A 288 -3.49 -13.15 -12.70
CA ILE A 288 -3.82 -14.45 -12.10
C ILE A 288 -2.87 -15.56 -12.60
N ASN A 289 -2.28 -15.41 -13.79
CA ASN A 289 -1.34 -16.40 -14.34
C ASN A 289 0.10 -16.27 -13.80
N GLU A 290 0.54 -15.13 -13.26
CA GLU A 290 1.94 -14.91 -12.84
C GLU A 290 2.43 -15.72 -11.61
N PRO A 291 1.68 -15.90 -10.51
CA PRO A 291 2.22 -16.47 -9.27
C PRO A 291 2.43 -18.00 -9.29
N ASP A 292 1.69 -18.71 -10.14
CA ASP A 292 1.70 -20.19 -10.16
C ASP A 292 2.80 -20.78 -11.04
N LEU A 293 3.34 -19.98 -11.97
CA LEU A 293 4.35 -20.40 -12.96
C LEU A 293 5.70 -20.78 -12.32
N TRP A 294 5.99 -20.25 -11.13
CA TRP A 294 7.27 -20.44 -10.44
C TRP A 294 7.24 -21.57 -9.40
N LYS A 295 6.07 -22.14 -9.08
CA LYS A 295 5.88 -23.06 -7.94
C LYS A 295 5.99 -24.55 -8.28
N ARG A 296 6.13 -24.94 -9.55
CA ARG A 296 6.38 -26.35 -9.95
C ARG A 296 7.81 -26.53 -10.50
N PRO A 297 8.74 -27.12 -9.73
CA PRO A 297 10.14 -27.27 -10.13
C PRO A 297 10.39 -28.13 -11.38
N THR A 298 9.42 -28.94 -11.80
CA THR A 298 9.60 -29.97 -12.85
C THR A 298 8.98 -29.62 -14.19
N TRP A 299 8.21 -28.53 -14.31
CA TRP A 299 7.43 -28.26 -15.52
C TRP A 299 8.15 -27.31 -16.49
N ARG A 300 8.63 -27.85 -17.62
CA ARG A 300 9.30 -27.07 -18.71
C ARG A 300 8.33 -26.53 -19.78
N GLY A 301 7.02 -26.63 -19.55
CA GLY A 301 5.97 -26.36 -20.53
C GLY A 301 5.25 -25.02 -20.41
N GLY A 302 5.83 -24.03 -19.71
CA GLY A 302 5.19 -22.73 -19.46
C GLY A 302 4.65 -22.06 -20.74
N ILE A 303 3.59 -21.27 -20.58
CA ILE A 303 3.08 -20.34 -21.61
C ILE A 303 4.28 -19.66 -22.27
N SER A 304 4.44 -19.85 -23.59
CA SER A 304 5.61 -19.33 -24.30
C SER A 304 5.73 -17.82 -24.07
N PRO A 305 6.95 -17.27 -23.86
CA PRO A 305 7.15 -15.83 -23.79
C PRO A 305 6.45 -15.06 -24.92
N GLU A 306 6.38 -15.68 -26.10
CA GLU A 306 5.65 -15.22 -27.27
C GLU A 306 4.15 -14.97 -27.02
N SER A 307 3.47 -15.78 -26.20
CA SER A 307 2.04 -15.58 -25.88
C SER A 307 1.82 -14.39 -24.92
N HIS A 308 2.78 -14.10 -24.04
CA HIS A 308 2.76 -12.91 -23.18
C HIS A 308 3.09 -11.64 -23.98
N GLU A 309 4.07 -11.73 -24.87
CA GLU A 309 4.44 -10.64 -25.78
C GLU A 309 3.27 -10.26 -26.71
N ILE A 310 2.54 -11.26 -27.24
CA ILE A 310 1.31 -11.03 -28.01
C ILE A 310 0.24 -10.34 -27.16
N ALA A 311 0.04 -10.75 -25.90
CA ALA A 311 -0.97 -10.15 -25.03
C ALA A 311 -0.63 -8.69 -24.67
N LEU A 312 0.63 -8.40 -24.36
CA LEU A 312 1.11 -7.04 -24.07
C LEU A 312 1.03 -6.14 -25.30
N THR A 313 1.39 -6.67 -26.47
CA THR A 313 1.27 -5.96 -27.75
C THR A 313 -0.20 -5.65 -28.07
N GLU A 314 -1.10 -6.62 -27.93
CA GLU A 314 -2.53 -6.40 -28.21
C GLU A 314 -3.19 -5.44 -27.21
N ILE A 315 -2.73 -5.41 -25.96
CA ILE A 315 -3.14 -4.40 -24.96
C ILE A 315 -2.66 -3.01 -25.39
N ALA A 316 -1.39 -2.87 -25.81
CA ALA A 316 -0.84 -1.62 -26.30
C ALA A 316 -1.59 -1.11 -27.54
N ASP A 317 -1.83 -1.97 -28.53
CA ASP A 317 -2.58 -1.65 -29.75
C ASP A 317 -4.02 -1.23 -29.45
N SER A 318 -4.68 -1.89 -28.48
CA SER A 318 -6.04 -1.56 -28.06
C SER A 318 -6.11 -0.20 -27.36
N VAL A 319 -5.10 0.15 -26.56
CA VAL A 319 -4.95 1.47 -25.94
C VAL A 319 -4.74 2.54 -27.02
N GLU A 320 -3.86 2.30 -27.99
CA GLU A 320 -3.58 3.23 -29.09
C GLU A 320 -4.80 3.46 -29.99
N PHE A 321 -5.56 2.41 -30.30
CA PHE A 321 -6.83 2.50 -31.04
C PHE A 321 -7.89 3.33 -30.29
N LEU A 322 -8.02 3.15 -28.97
CA LEU A 322 -8.96 3.92 -28.13
C LEU A 322 -8.58 5.40 -28.03
N ILE A 323 -7.29 5.71 -28.05
CA ILE A 323 -6.77 7.08 -28.10
C ILE A 323 -7.09 7.71 -29.48
N SER A 324 -6.87 6.96 -30.57
CA SER A 324 -7.04 7.45 -31.94
C SER A 324 -8.50 7.61 -32.37
N SER A 325 -9.41 6.74 -31.91
CA SER A 325 -10.82 6.72 -32.31
C SER A 325 -11.71 7.76 -31.63
N LYS A 326 -11.25 8.41 -30.55
CA LYS A 326 -12.02 9.41 -29.78
C LYS A 326 -11.91 10.87 -30.27
N GLY A 327 -11.33 11.10 -31.45
CA GLY A 327 -11.51 12.37 -32.18
C GLY A 327 -10.84 13.59 -31.58
N LEU A 328 -9.56 13.49 -31.19
CA LEU A 328 -8.68 14.67 -31.20
C LEU A 328 -8.30 14.95 -32.66
N SER A 329 -8.59 16.16 -33.13
CA SER A 329 -8.72 16.49 -34.55
C SER A 329 -7.47 16.21 -35.39
N ALA A 330 -7.68 15.54 -36.52
CA ALA A 330 -6.82 15.61 -37.70
C ALA A 330 -6.89 17.03 -38.29
N ALA A 331 -5.91 17.87 -37.96
CA ALA A 331 -5.65 19.14 -38.65
C ALA A 331 -4.15 19.44 -38.64
N GLU A 332 -3.39 18.63 -39.38
CA GLU A 332 -2.33 19.05 -40.32
C GLU A 332 -1.62 17.81 -40.86
N ALA A 333 -2.08 17.37 -42.03
CA ALA A 333 -1.29 16.48 -42.86
C ALA A 333 -0.22 17.31 -43.57
N ILE A 334 1.05 17.13 -43.18
CA ILE A 334 2.22 17.49 -43.99
C ILE A 334 2.92 16.17 -44.36
N PRO A 335 3.26 15.94 -45.64
CA PRO A 335 3.68 14.62 -46.10
C PRO A 335 5.12 14.35 -45.67
N PHE A 336 5.34 13.27 -44.90
CA PHE A 336 6.67 12.77 -44.62
C PHE A 336 7.03 11.73 -45.68
N GLU A 337 7.75 12.17 -46.72
CA GLU A 337 8.44 11.27 -47.64
C GLU A 337 9.53 10.50 -46.90
N MET A 338 9.53 9.19 -47.12
CA MET A 338 10.61 8.29 -46.75
C MET A 338 11.92 8.72 -47.40
N GLU A 339 12.86 9.25 -46.62
CA GLU A 339 14.29 9.06 -46.87
C GLU A 339 14.94 8.36 -45.69
N SER A 340 14.98 7.03 -45.84
CA SER A 340 15.92 6.14 -45.20
C SER A 340 17.34 6.51 -45.65
N ALA A 341 18.20 6.97 -44.74
CA ALA A 341 19.54 6.43 -44.52
C ALA A 341 20.33 7.21 -43.44
N ALA A 342 20.84 6.44 -42.46
CA ALA A 342 22.04 6.67 -41.68
C ALA A 342 22.03 7.83 -40.65
N THR A 343 21.76 7.51 -39.38
CA THR A 343 22.79 7.30 -38.32
C THR A 343 22.10 7.29 -36.95
N THR A 344 21.61 6.13 -36.51
CA THR A 344 21.41 5.89 -35.07
C THR A 344 22.08 4.58 -34.75
N LYS A 345 23.38 4.69 -34.47
CA LYS A 345 24.15 3.65 -33.80
C LYS A 345 23.45 3.43 -32.46
N ALA A 346 22.87 2.24 -32.24
CA ALA A 346 22.35 1.85 -30.95
C ALA A 346 23.51 1.91 -29.94
N ILE A 347 23.50 2.96 -29.13
CA ILE A 347 24.33 3.04 -27.93
C ILE A 347 23.51 2.31 -26.87
N THR A 348 23.79 1.02 -26.70
CA THR A 348 23.49 0.25 -25.50
C THR A 348 24.52 0.60 -24.44
N GLU A 349 24.60 1.87 -24.05
CA GLU A 349 25.26 2.25 -22.81
C GLU A 349 24.22 2.11 -21.71
N GLU A 350 24.58 1.32 -20.70
CA GLU A 350 23.84 1.18 -19.45
C GLU A 350 23.60 2.58 -18.88
N ILE A 351 22.33 2.92 -18.63
CA ILE A 351 21.94 4.25 -18.18
C ILE A 351 22.29 4.35 -16.69
N ASP A 352 23.33 5.12 -16.37
CA ASP A 352 23.69 5.43 -14.99
C ASP A 352 22.63 6.35 -14.37
N TRP A 353 21.69 5.74 -13.63
CA TRP A 353 20.61 6.42 -12.93
C TRP A 353 21.08 7.42 -11.87
N ASN A 354 22.35 7.33 -11.43
CA ASN A 354 22.94 8.22 -10.44
C ASN A 354 23.71 9.40 -11.09
N ALA A 355 23.88 9.41 -12.41
CA ALA A 355 24.61 10.44 -13.16
C ALA A 355 23.74 11.06 -14.27
N ALA A 356 22.57 11.57 -13.90
CA ALA A 356 21.71 12.31 -14.83
C ALA A 356 22.47 13.51 -15.46
N PRO A 357 22.42 13.70 -16.79
CA PRO A 357 23.00 14.88 -17.40
C PRO A 357 22.37 16.18 -16.87
N ASP A 358 23.17 17.23 -16.69
CA ASP A 358 22.69 18.53 -16.22
C ASP A 358 21.49 19.05 -17.03
N GLY A 359 20.40 19.38 -16.36
CA GLY A 359 19.17 19.85 -17.00
C GLY A 359 18.26 18.74 -17.53
N PHE A 360 18.51 17.48 -17.17
CA PHE A 360 17.68 16.33 -17.50
C PHE A 360 17.07 15.69 -16.24
N MET A 361 15.90 15.08 -16.37
CA MET A 361 15.21 14.28 -15.35
C MET A 361 14.93 12.89 -15.88
N ALA A 362 14.82 11.92 -14.98
CA ALA A 362 14.38 10.57 -15.32
C ALA A 362 12.96 10.62 -15.92
N TYR A 363 12.76 9.95 -17.06
CA TYR A 363 11.49 9.95 -17.79
C TYR A 363 11.19 8.58 -18.43
N PRO A 364 9.92 8.14 -18.42
CA PRO A 364 8.81 8.73 -17.68
C PRO A 364 9.06 8.75 -16.16
N ALA A 365 8.43 9.67 -15.44
CA ALA A 365 8.59 9.77 -13.97
C ALA A 365 8.07 8.53 -13.21
N ILE A 366 7.42 7.60 -13.92
CA ILE A 366 7.01 6.27 -13.47
C ILE A 366 7.79 5.28 -14.34
N ASN A 367 8.71 4.52 -13.74
CA ASN A 367 9.62 3.59 -14.43
C ASN A 367 10.43 4.29 -15.53
N PRO A 368 11.43 5.09 -15.13
CA PRO A 368 12.19 5.85 -16.11
C PRO A 368 12.96 4.89 -17.01
N THR A 369 12.87 5.13 -18.30
CA THR A 369 13.58 4.37 -19.33
C THR A 369 14.72 5.17 -19.96
N GLY A 370 14.82 6.45 -19.61
CA GLY A 370 16.02 7.25 -19.78
C GLY A 370 15.92 8.61 -19.12
N PHE A 371 16.80 9.53 -19.53
CA PHE A 371 16.78 10.92 -19.11
C PHE A 371 16.18 11.80 -20.21
N ILE A 372 15.30 12.72 -19.84
CA ILE A 372 14.73 13.74 -20.74
C ILE A 372 15.07 15.11 -20.20
N ASN A 373 15.21 16.12 -21.07
CA ASN A 373 15.38 17.49 -20.61
C ASN A 373 14.23 17.89 -19.66
N ILE A 374 14.54 18.47 -18.51
CA ILE A 374 13.55 18.80 -17.45
C ILE A 374 12.38 19.60 -18.01
N ARG A 375 12.64 20.56 -18.90
CA ARG A 375 11.58 21.37 -19.50
C ARG A 375 10.60 20.51 -20.31
N GLU A 376 11.13 19.53 -21.03
CA GLU A 376 10.36 18.63 -21.88
C GLU A 376 9.65 17.55 -21.06
N GLY A 377 10.31 17.01 -20.02
CA GLY A 377 9.70 16.07 -19.08
C GLY A 377 8.53 16.69 -18.30
N LEU A 378 8.67 17.94 -17.85
CA LEU A 378 7.59 18.69 -17.21
C LEU A 378 6.43 18.97 -18.18
N ARG A 379 6.73 19.27 -19.45
CA ARG A 379 5.72 19.47 -20.50
C ARG A 379 4.91 18.20 -20.73
N LEU A 380 5.59 17.07 -20.93
CA LEU A 380 4.96 15.76 -21.17
C LEU A 380 4.17 15.27 -19.95
N GLU A 381 4.66 15.51 -18.74
CA GLU A 381 3.92 15.16 -17.52
C GLU A 381 2.69 16.06 -17.33
N ALA A 382 2.78 17.35 -17.68
CA ALA A 382 1.64 18.25 -17.71
C ALA A 382 0.59 17.83 -18.76
N GLU A 383 0.99 17.37 -19.94
CA GLU A 383 0.10 16.79 -20.96
C GLU A 383 -0.63 15.56 -20.42
N ARG A 384 0.09 14.66 -19.78
CA ARG A 384 -0.48 13.45 -19.15
C ARG A 384 -1.52 13.82 -18.10
N LEU A 385 -1.18 14.76 -17.21
CA LEU A 385 -2.07 15.24 -16.16
C LEU A 385 -3.28 16.00 -16.72
N HIS A 386 -3.10 16.76 -17.80
CA HIS A 386 -4.20 17.42 -18.52
C HIS A 386 -5.20 16.40 -19.05
N GLY A 387 -4.72 15.31 -19.67
CA GLY A 387 -5.56 14.21 -20.14
C GLY A 387 -6.38 13.56 -19.01
N ILE A 388 -5.76 13.32 -17.85
CA ILE A 388 -6.44 12.78 -16.66
C ILE A 388 -7.53 13.75 -16.17
N ALA A 389 -7.21 15.03 -16.07
CA ALA A 389 -8.14 16.07 -15.64
C ALA A 389 -9.36 16.17 -16.58
N LEU A 390 -9.15 16.12 -17.90
CA LEU A 390 -10.23 16.09 -18.89
C LEU A 390 -11.11 14.84 -18.78
N GLY A 391 -10.50 13.67 -18.56
CA GLY A 391 -11.21 12.41 -18.34
C GLY A 391 -12.13 12.47 -17.13
N GLU A 392 -11.66 13.04 -16.02
CA GLU A 392 -12.45 13.18 -14.79
C GLU A 392 -13.59 14.19 -14.94
N VAL A 393 -13.36 15.32 -15.64
CA VAL A 393 -14.41 16.28 -15.98
C VAL A 393 -15.50 15.62 -16.84
N ALA A 394 -15.11 14.86 -17.87
CA ALA A 394 -16.05 14.15 -18.74
C ALA A 394 -16.85 13.09 -17.97
N ARG A 395 -16.19 12.31 -17.11
CA ARG A 395 -16.83 11.32 -16.26
C ARG A 395 -17.88 11.95 -15.35
N ARG A 396 -17.54 13.02 -14.63
CA ARG A 396 -18.47 13.74 -13.74
C ARG A 396 -19.60 14.44 -14.49
N ALA A 397 -19.36 14.89 -15.72
CA ALA A 397 -20.41 15.41 -16.58
C ALA A 397 -21.36 14.30 -17.10
N SER A 398 -20.90 13.05 -17.17
CA SER A 398 -21.67 11.90 -17.68
C SER A 398 -22.46 11.11 -16.62
N MET A 399 -22.23 11.35 -15.32
CA MET A 399 -22.95 10.64 -14.25
C MET A 399 -24.44 11.02 -14.27
N SER A 400 -25.33 10.03 -14.34
CA SER A 400 -26.79 10.15 -14.51
C SER A 400 -27.56 10.73 -13.32
N GLY A 401 -26.89 11.52 -12.47
CA GLY A 401 -27.45 12.16 -11.28
C GLY A 401 -27.10 13.64 -11.16
N VAL A 402 -26.58 14.26 -12.23
CA VAL A 402 -26.45 15.72 -12.26
C VAL A 402 -27.86 16.31 -12.12
N PRO A 403 -28.17 17.08 -11.07
CA PRO A 403 -29.50 17.63 -10.88
C PRO A 403 -29.90 18.42 -12.13
N GLU A 404 -31.17 18.34 -12.55
CA GLU A 404 -31.73 19.15 -13.64
C GLU A 404 -31.52 20.67 -13.43
N HIS A 405 -31.09 21.07 -12.23
CA HIS A 405 -30.83 22.44 -11.80
C HIS A 405 -29.33 22.73 -11.63
N ALA A 406 -28.43 21.89 -12.13
CA ALA A 406 -27.00 22.20 -12.14
C ALA A 406 -26.81 23.57 -12.80
N PRO A 407 -26.26 24.56 -12.08
CA PRO A 407 -26.23 25.93 -12.54
C PRO A 407 -25.49 26.04 -13.87
N ALA A 408 -25.94 26.95 -14.74
CA ALA A 408 -25.21 27.30 -15.95
C ALA A 408 -23.74 27.61 -15.55
N GLY A 409 -22.80 26.81 -16.05
CA GLY A 409 -21.38 26.90 -15.66
C GLY A 409 -20.86 25.75 -14.79
N TRP A 410 -21.63 24.71 -14.47
CA TRP A 410 -21.15 23.52 -13.75
C TRP A 410 -19.92 22.86 -14.40
N LEU A 411 -19.95 22.69 -15.73
CA LEU A 411 -18.81 22.19 -16.52
C LEU A 411 -17.58 23.11 -16.39
N ASP A 412 -17.78 24.43 -16.37
CA ASP A 412 -16.69 25.39 -16.16
C ASP A 412 -16.16 25.35 -14.72
N GLN A 413 -17.03 25.03 -13.76
CA GLN A 413 -16.63 24.84 -12.36
C GLN A 413 -15.83 23.55 -12.19
N LEU A 414 -16.21 22.44 -12.85
CA LEU A 414 -15.43 21.21 -12.90
C LEU A 414 -14.08 21.42 -13.59
N ARG A 415 -14.06 22.11 -14.74
CA ARG A 415 -12.82 22.47 -15.46
C ARG A 415 -11.89 23.33 -14.60
N ARG A 416 -12.44 24.29 -13.85
CA ARG A 416 -11.68 25.11 -12.87
C ARG A 416 -11.20 24.29 -11.69
N TRP A 417 -12.02 23.40 -11.15
CA TRP A 417 -11.66 22.55 -10.01
C TRP A 417 -10.50 21.62 -10.36
N HIS A 418 -10.54 21.00 -11.53
CA HIS A 418 -9.45 20.16 -12.05
C HIS A 418 -8.35 20.95 -12.75
N ARG A 419 -8.44 22.29 -12.73
CA ARG A 419 -7.47 23.22 -13.31
C ARG A 419 -7.04 22.85 -14.74
N VAL A 420 -8.00 22.39 -15.55
CA VAL A 420 -7.79 21.90 -16.92
C VAL A 420 -7.00 22.92 -17.73
N ALA A 421 -7.37 24.20 -17.64
CA ALA A 421 -6.68 25.27 -18.35
C ALA A 421 -5.25 25.54 -17.85
N GLU A 422 -4.89 25.26 -16.59
CA GLU A 422 -3.51 25.38 -16.11
C GLU A 422 -2.64 24.23 -16.60
N LEU A 423 -3.20 23.02 -16.61
CA LEU A 423 -2.53 21.83 -17.12
C LEU A 423 -2.36 21.90 -18.64
N GLU A 424 -3.37 22.37 -19.37
CA GLU A 424 -3.30 22.68 -20.81
C GLU A 424 -2.22 23.72 -21.13
N ARG A 425 -2.08 24.74 -20.27
CA ARG A 425 -1.04 25.78 -20.39
C ARG A 425 0.36 25.24 -20.11
N ALA A 426 0.52 24.37 -19.11
CA ALA A 426 1.80 23.73 -18.80
C ALA A 426 2.20 22.69 -19.86
N ALA A 427 1.22 22.02 -20.46
CA ALA A 427 1.37 21.10 -21.60
C ALA A 427 1.82 21.81 -22.88
N ASN A 428 1.41 23.06 -23.08
CA ASN A 428 1.67 23.83 -24.30
C ASN A 428 2.32 25.18 -24.00
N PRO A 429 3.64 25.22 -23.70
CA PRO A 429 4.34 26.43 -23.29
C PRO A 429 4.46 27.51 -24.38
N GLU A 430 4.17 27.19 -25.65
CA GLU A 430 4.06 28.18 -26.74
C GLU A 430 2.72 28.95 -26.73
N ILE A 431 1.73 28.46 -25.99
CA ILE A 431 0.56 29.25 -25.59
C ILE A 431 1.05 30.20 -24.51
N ALA A 432 1.41 31.42 -24.94
CA ALA A 432 2.13 32.40 -24.13
C ALA A 432 1.66 32.46 -22.67
N ILE A 433 2.58 32.17 -21.75
CA ILE A 433 2.50 32.59 -20.36
C ILE A 433 2.52 34.13 -20.41
N PRO A 434 1.50 34.87 -19.93
CA PRO A 434 1.77 36.19 -19.42
C PRO A 434 2.80 35.98 -18.32
N THR A 435 4.02 36.45 -18.52
CA THR A 435 5.22 36.36 -17.67
C THR A 435 5.04 36.87 -16.22
N GLU A 436 3.80 37.01 -15.75
CA GLU A 436 3.37 37.63 -14.51
C GLU A 436 3.16 36.62 -13.36
N THR A 437 3.01 35.31 -13.61
CA THR A 437 2.65 34.34 -12.55
C THR A 437 3.83 33.74 -11.79
N LEU A 438 4.99 33.55 -12.44
CA LEU A 438 6.22 33.13 -11.78
C LEU A 438 7.10 34.35 -11.57
N MET A 439 7.05 34.89 -10.35
CA MET A 439 7.85 36.06 -10.00
C MET A 439 9.33 35.66 -9.94
N LYS A 440 10.22 36.59 -10.28
CA LYS A 440 11.68 36.38 -10.21
C LYS A 440 12.20 35.99 -8.81
N ASP A 441 11.39 36.14 -7.78
CA ASP A 441 11.71 35.80 -6.39
C ASP A 441 11.38 34.35 -5.99
N GLY A 442 10.94 33.50 -6.94
CA GLY A 442 10.59 32.10 -6.66
C GLY A 442 9.22 31.92 -6.01
N THR A 443 8.37 32.95 -6.04
CA THR A 443 6.97 32.85 -5.62
C THR A 443 6.03 32.69 -6.82
N VAL A 444 4.90 32.03 -6.58
CA VAL A 444 3.82 31.83 -7.54
C VAL A 444 2.51 32.37 -6.97
N TYR A 445 1.74 33.01 -7.86
CA TYR A 445 0.34 33.28 -7.59
C TYR A 445 -0.52 32.06 -7.91
N TYR A 446 -1.37 31.65 -6.98
CA TYR A 446 -2.35 30.59 -7.24
C TYR A 446 -3.65 30.83 -6.48
N GLU A 447 -4.78 30.42 -7.06
CA GLU A 447 -6.08 30.47 -6.39
C GLU A 447 -6.33 29.16 -5.64
N ASP A 448 -6.75 29.26 -4.37
CA ASP A 448 -7.12 28.08 -3.59
C ASP A 448 -8.49 27.50 -3.98
N ALA A 449 -9.02 26.54 -3.21
CA ALA A 449 -10.28 25.86 -3.53
C ALA A 449 -11.49 26.79 -3.35
N ALA A 450 -11.33 27.89 -2.62
CA ALA A 450 -12.33 28.92 -2.43
C ALA A 450 -12.20 30.06 -3.48
N GLY A 451 -11.24 29.96 -4.41
CA GLY A 451 -10.97 30.99 -5.41
C GLY A 451 -10.18 32.18 -4.85
N LYS A 452 -9.60 32.09 -3.66
CA LYS A 452 -8.77 33.16 -3.09
C LYS A 452 -7.36 33.06 -3.66
N ALA A 453 -6.87 34.15 -4.26
CA ALA A 453 -5.51 34.23 -4.80
C ALA A 453 -4.48 34.37 -3.66
N HIS A 454 -3.46 33.53 -3.69
CA HIS A 454 -2.33 33.50 -2.75
C HIS A 454 -1.03 33.70 -3.50
N ARG A 455 -0.07 34.37 -2.85
CA ARG A 455 1.33 34.41 -3.28
C ARG A 455 2.15 33.61 -2.27
N ALA A 456 2.74 32.50 -2.71
CA ALA A 456 3.58 31.69 -1.84
C ALA A 456 4.82 31.20 -2.60
N PRO A 457 5.86 30.75 -1.88
CA PRO A 457 6.97 30.02 -2.51
C PRO A 457 6.43 28.84 -3.34
N VAL A 458 7.08 28.56 -4.47
CA VAL A 458 6.70 27.43 -5.36
C VAL A 458 6.56 26.11 -4.60
N ALA A 459 7.39 25.86 -3.60
CA ALA A 459 7.31 24.68 -2.74
C ALA A 459 5.95 24.54 -2.01
N HIS A 460 5.39 25.65 -1.50
CA HIS A 460 4.09 25.66 -0.84
C HIS A 460 2.94 25.37 -1.81
N TRP A 461 3.04 25.90 -3.02
CA TRP A 461 2.06 25.61 -4.07
C TRP A 461 2.10 24.12 -4.45
N ILE A 462 3.30 23.56 -4.63
CA ILE A 462 3.51 22.13 -4.91
C ILE A 462 2.96 21.26 -3.77
N ALA A 463 3.23 21.61 -2.52
CA ALA A 463 2.69 20.90 -1.35
C ALA A 463 1.15 20.94 -1.31
N SER A 464 0.56 22.12 -1.61
CA SER A 464 -0.89 22.27 -1.68
C SER A 464 -1.52 21.42 -2.79
N MET A 465 -0.87 21.31 -3.95
CA MET A 465 -1.31 20.44 -5.04
C MET A 465 -1.17 18.96 -4.68
N ALA A 466 -0.05 18.56 -4.09
CA ALA A 466 0.12 17.21 -3.60
C ALA A 466 -0.90 16.82 -2.54
N GLN A 467 -1.28 17.73 -1.64
CA GLN A 467 -2.29 17.44 -0.62
C GLN A 467 -3.65 17.12 -1.26
N ARG A 468 -4.04 17.87 -2.29
CA ARG A 468 -5.29 17.60 -3.02
C ARG A 468 -5.21 16.29 -3.79
N MET A 469 -4.09 16.05 -4.46
CA MET A 469 -3.85 14.81 -5.18
C MET A 469 -3.85 13.61 -4.24
N ASN A 470 -3.26 13.73 -3.04
CA ASN A 470 -3.29 12.72 -1.99
C ASN A 470 -4.73 12.41 -1.56
N SER A 471 -5.55 13.45 -1.33
CA SER A 471 -6.96 13.25 -0.98
C SER A 471 -7.75 12.51 -2.07
N ILE A 472 -7.52 12.85 -3.35
CA ILE A 472 -8.16 12.19 -4.49
C ILE A 472 -7.67 10.74 -4.61
N ALA A 473 -6.36 10.53 -4.51
CA ALA A 473 -5.72 9.22 -4.55
C ALA A 473 -6.24 8.30 -3.43
N ARG A 474 -6.38 8.81 -2.19
CA ARG A 474 -6.94 8.05 -1.07
C ARG A 474 -8.41 7.68 -1.28
N GLY A 475 -9.21 8.60 -1.84
CA GLY A 475 -10.60 8.31 -2.20
C GLY A 475 -10.69 7.19 -3.25
N GLU A 476 -9.81 7.22 -4.25
CA GLU A 476 -9.78 6.22 -5.31
C GLU A 476 -9.25 4.86 -4.81
N VAL A 477 -8.21 4.85 -3.97
CA VAL A 477 -7.72 3.63 -3.31
C VAL A 477 -8.81 3.01 -2.45
N ALA A 478 -9.54 3.80 -1.66
CA ALA A 478 -10.65 3.27 -0.86
C ALA A 478 -11.75 2.65 -1.74
N ARG A 479 -12.10 3.30 -2.85
CA ARG A 479 -13.09 2.80 -3.81
C ARG A 479 -12.65 1.48 -4.45
N LEU A 480 -11.42 1.43 -4.96
CA LEU A 480 -10.84 0.24 -5.61
C LEU A 480 -10.63 -0.90 -4.61
N PHE A 481 -10.20 -0.57 -3.40
CA PHE A 481 -10.05 -1.54 -2.32
C PHE A 481 -11.41 -2.14 -1.97
N ASN A 482 -12.45 -1.33 -1.75
CA ASN A 482 -13.79 -1.84 -1.45
C ASN A 482 -14.36 -2.69 -2.60
N ALA A 483 -14.02 -2.36 -3.85
CA ALA A 483 -14.45 -3.14 -5.02
C ALA A 483 -13.69 -4.47 -5.17
N GLY A 484 -12.44 -4.54 -4.70
CA GLY A 484 -11.57 -5.71 -4.81
C GLY A 484 -11.41 -6.54 -3.54
N ALA A 485 -11.88 -6.04 -2.39
CA ALA A 485 -11.68 -6.68 -1.10
C ALA A 485 -12.45 -8.00 -1.00
N VAL A 486 -11.78 -9.02 -0.49
CA VAL A 486 -12.30 -10.38 -0.31
C VAL A 486 -12.42 -10.72 1.19
N ALA A 487 -12.92 -11.92 1.51
CA ALA A 487 -13.03 -12.36 2.89
C ALA A 487 -11.66 -12.54 3.56
N ASP A 488 -10.64 -12.91 2.79
CA ASP A 488 -9.26 -13.12 3.21
C ASP A 488 -8.56 -11.79 3.55
N GLN A 489 -8.09 -11.66 4.79
CA GLN A 489 -7.43 -10.45 5.28
C GLN A 489 -6.03 -10.24 4.71
N ASP A 490 -5.28 -11.31 4.42
CA ASP A 490 -3.92 -11.20 3.88
C ASP A 490 -3.97 -10.75 2.41
N ALA A 491 -4.92 -11.29 1.64
CA ALA A 491 -5.21 -10.84 0.29
C ALA A 491 -5.63 -9.36 0.25
N ASN A 492 -6.41 -8.91 1.25
CA ASN A 492 -6.77 -7.50 1.39
C ASN A 492 -5.54 -6.64 1.74
N GLY A 493 -4.66 -7.08 2.63
CA GLY A 493 -3.41 -6.37 2.93
C GLY A 493 -2.58 -6.12 1.66
N ALA A 494 -2.37 -7.16 0.87
CA ALA A 494 -1.66 -7.08 -0.40
C ALA A 494 -2.34 -6.14 -1.41
N LEU A 495 -3.68 -6.22 -1.53
CA LEU A 495 -4.46 -5.33 -2.40
C LEU A 495 -4.34 -3.86 -1.97
N TYR A 496 -4.39 -3.58 -0.67
CA TYR A 496 -4.27 -2.22 -0.16
C TYR A 496 -2.87 -1.65 -0.45
N ASP A 497 -1.81 -2.42 -0.20
CA ASP A 497 -0.43 -2.00 -0.47
C ASP A 497 -0.16 -1.82 -1.96
N GLU A 498 -0.74 -2.67 -2.81
CA GLU A 498 -0.71 -2.49 -4.26
C GLU A 498 -1.38 -1.18 -4.67
N LEU A 499 -2.61 -0.94 -4.21
CA LEU A 499 -3.38 0.26 -4.54
C LEU A 499 -2.69 1.52 -4.02
N ARG A 500 -2.13 1.48 -2.79
CA ARG A 500 -1.34 2.55 -2.17
C ARG A 500 -0.11 2.90 -3.01
N ARG A 501 0.63 1.90 -3.51
CA ARG A 501 1.78 2.09 -4.41
C ARG A 501 1.36 2.62 -5.77
N ALA A 502 0.34 2.05 -6.39
CA ALA A 502 -0.16 2.45 -7.70
C ALA A 502 -0.62 3.92 -7.73
N HIS A 503 -1.24 4.38 -6.63
CA HIS A 503 -1.72 5.76 -6.50
C HIS A 503 -0.71 6.69 -5.81
N ARG A 504 0.51 6.21 -5.53
CA ARG A 504 1.61 6.97 -4.92
C ARG A 504 1.19 7.75 -3.68
N ILE A 505 0.35 7.14 -2.84
CA ILE A 505 -0.17 7.82 -1.64
C ILE A 505 0.98 8.31 -0.77
N ASP A 506 2.06 7.54 -0.64
CA ASP A 506 3.22 7.91 0.18
C ASP A 506 4.00 9.09 -0.40
N ALA A 507 4.28 9.08 -1.70
CA ALA A 507 4.98 10.20 -2.34
C ALA A 507 4.12 11.48 -2.32
N LEU A 508 2.81 11.37 -2.55
CA LEU A 508 1.89 12.49 -2.44
C LEU A 508 1.76 12.97 -0.99
N HIS A 509 1.85 12.07 -0.01
CA HIS A 509 1.84 12.40 1.40
C HIS A 509 3.12 13.13 1.82
N ASP A 510 4.29 12.64 1.41
CA ASP A 510 5.56 13.29 1.70
C ASP A 510 5.66 14.65 1.01
N LEU A 511 5.20 14.78 -0.23
CA LEU A 511 5.17 16.08 -0.91
C LEU A 511 4.18 17.06 -0.26
N ALA A 512 3.04 16.56 0.23
CA ALA A 512 2.00 17.37 0.83
C ALA A 512 2.34 17.85 2.25
N PHE A 513 2.97 16.99 3.05
CA PHE A 513 3.14 17.20 4.49
C PHE A 513 4.60 17.31 4.93
N ARG A 514 5.54 16.98 4.04
CA ARG A 514 6.99 17.11 4.26
C ARG A 514 7.69 17.75 3.05
N PRO A 515 7.13 18.81 2.43
CA PRO A 515 7.71 19.40 1.22
C PRO A 515 9.16 19.81 1.44
N ASP A 516 9.49 20.37 2.60
CA ASP A 516 10.86 20.79 2.93
C ASP A 516 11.84 19.60 2.89
N ARG A 517 11.45 18.43 3.41
CA ARG A 517 12.29 17.23 3.33
C ARG A 517 12.39 16.67 1.92
N VAL A 518 11.32 16.74 1.13
CA VAL A 518 11.38 16.29 -0.26
C VAL A 518 12.24 17.23 -1.10
N PHE A 519 12.16 18.54 -0.87
CA PHE A 519 12.99 19.52 -1.56
C PHE A 519 14.43 19.55 -1.05
N GLU A 520 14.67 19.31 0.24
CA GLU A 520 16.02 19.09 0.79
C GLU A 520 16.62 17.81 0.23
N ALA A 521 15.89 16.69 0.23
CA ALA A 521 16.34 15.44 -0.40
C ALA A 521 16.58 15.63 -1.90
N ALA A 522 15.72 16.36 -2.61
CA ALA A 522 15.93 16.70 -4.01
C ALA A 522 17.19 17.55 -4.18
N ARG A 523 17.40 18.56 -3.33
CA ARG A 523 18.58 19.44 -3.34
C ARG A 523 19.87 18.68 -3.03
N ASP A 524 19.83 17.77 -2.07
CA ASP A 524 20.94 16.89 -1.70
C ASP A 524 21.27 15.92 -2.85
N ASN A 525 20.29 15.58 -3.69
CA ASN A 525 20.49 14.85 -4.94
C ASN A 525 20.88 15.75 -6.14
N THR A 526 20.71 17.09 -6.06
CA THR A 526 21.04 18.03 -7.16
C THR A 526 22.44 18.61 -7.03
N VAL A 527 23.05 18.59 -5.84
CA VAL A 527 24.34 19.22 -5.59
C VAL A 527 25.31 18.18 -5.03
N GLY A 528 26.22 17.70 -5.87
CA GLY A 528 27.34 16.83 -5.46
C GLY A 528 28.37 17.55 -4.58
N SER A 529 27.99 18.12 -3.43
CA SER A 529 28.91 18.82 -2.54
C SER A 529 28.61 18.59 -1.06
N GLY A 530 29.48 17.80 -0.42
CA GLY A 530 30.09 18.02 0.91
C GLY A 530 29.17 18.11 2.15
N PRO A 531 29.62 17.57 3.30
CA PRO A 531 28.76 17.47 4.49
C PRO A 531 28.49 18.86 5.09
N VAL A 532 27.20 19.22 5.20
CA VAL A 532 26.77 20.29 6.11
C VAL A 532 26.37 19.64 7.43
N SER A 533 27.31 19.62 8.37
CA SER A 533 27.04 19.24 9.76
C SER A 533 26.07 20.23 10.42
N PRO A 534 25.03 19.76 11.13
CA PRO A 534 24.37 20.58 12.13
C PRO A 534 25.34 20.82 13.28
N ARG A 535 25.63 22.09 13.58
CA ARG A 535 26.34 22.47 14.79
C ARG A 535 25.46 22.19 16.00
N VAL A 536 25.68 21.04 16.64
CA VAL A 536 25.50 20.88 18.08
C VAL A 536 26.89 20.93 18.68
N ALA A 537 27.11 21.89 19.59
CA ALA A 537 28.39 22.11 20.23
C ALA A 537 28.67 20.97 21.24
N GLY A 538 29.43 19.98 20.78
CA GLY A 538 30.06 18.93 21.56
C GLY A 538 30.66 17.91 20.60
N ASP A 539 31.96 17.64 20.69
CA ASP A 539 32.67 16.66 19.86
C ASP A 539 32.21 15.22 20.19
N THR A 540 30.98 14.88 19.84
CA THR A 540 30.51 13.50 19.90
C THR A 540 31.04 12.78 18.68
N LEU A 541 31.91 11.80 18.90
CA LEU A 541 32.34 10.86 17.87
C LEU A 541 31.10 10.34 17.12
N PRO A 542 31.12 10.27 15.77
CA PRO A 542 30.04 9.70 14.99
C PRO A 542 29.71 8.30 15.50
N ASP A 543 28.43 7.96 15.54
CA ASP A 543 27.99 6.64 15.99
C ASP A 543 28.67 5.55 15.14
N PRO A 544 29.38 4.57 15.75
CA PRO A 544 30.10 3.53 15.01
C PRO A 544 29.21 2.75 14.03
N ILE A 545 27.90 2.69 14.27
CA ILE A 545 26.97 2.02 13.36
C ILE A 545 26.92 2.66 11.97
N LEU A 546 27.11 3.97 11.88
CA LEU A 546 27.10 4.68 10.59
C LEU A 546 28.27 4.25 9.71
N ALA A 547 29.44 4.02 10.31
CA ALA A 547 30.60 3.50 9.59
C ALA A 547 30.39 2.05 9.13
N LEU A 548 29.64 1.24 9.89
CA LEU A 548 29.32 -0.14 9.51
C LEU A 548 28.30 -0.21 8.37
N ILE A 549 27.27 0.65 8.39
CA ILE A 549 26.32 0.79 7.28
C ILE A 549 27.08 1.12 5.99
N GLU A 550 27.99 2.10 6.05
CA GLU A 550 28.76 2.50 4.88
C GLU A 550 29.73 1.41 4.41
N ARG A 551 30.37 0.69 5.34
CA ARG A 551 31.21 -0.46 5.02
C ARG A 551 30.44 -1.57 4.31
N HIS A 552 29.23 -1.88 4.77
CA HIS A 552 28.40 -2.89 4.11
C HIS A 552 27.96 -2.43 2.71
N ARG A 553 27.52 -1.17 2.54
CA ARG A 553 27.21 -0.62 1.21
C ARG A 553 28.37 -0.75 0.22
N GLN A 554 29.58 -0.45 0.67
CA GLN A 554 30.78 -0.55 -0.16
C GLN A 554 31.12 -2.01 -0.50
N ALA A 555 31.03 -2.92 0.47
CA ALA A 555 31.28 -4.33 0.24
C ALA A 555 30.25 -4.96 -0.71
N HIS A 556 28.97 -4.61 -0.53
CA HIS A 556 27.88 -5.05 -1.40
C HIS A 556 28.06 -4.52 -2.83
N ALA A 557 28.37 -3.24 -2.99
CA ALA A 557 28.65 -2.65 -4.29
C ALA A 557 29.89 -3.26 -4.97
N GLU A 558 30.88 -3.72 -4.20
CA GLU A 558 32.03 -4.44 -4.71
C GLU A 558 31.66 -5.86 -5.16
N TRP A 559 30.79 -6.55 -4.44
CA TRP A 559 30.36 -7.93 -4.74
C TRP A 559 29.40 -8.02 -5.91
N LEU A 560 28.45 -7.09 -6.03
CA LEU A 560 27.32 -7.16 -6.97
C LEU A 560 27.74 -7.48 -8.43
N PRO A 561 28.77 -6.83 -9.04
CA PRO A 561 29.17 -7.15 -10.40
C PRO A 561 29.71 -8.58 -10.57
N TYR A 562 30.31 -9.16 -9.51
CA TYR A 562 30.81 -10.54 -9.57
C TYR A 562 29.68 -11.55 -9.45
N MET A 563 28.68 -11.27 -8.60
CA MET A 563 27.46 -12.07 -8.49
C MET A 563 26.72 -12.12 -9.83
N GLU A 564 26.59 -10.98 -10.52
CA GLU A 564 25.96 -10.93 -11.84
C GLU A 564 26.69 -11.83 -12.84
N VAL A 565 28.02 -11.72 -12.96
CA VAL A 565 28.82 -12.59 -13.85
C VAL A 565 28.70 -14.08 -13.46
N ALA A 566 28.68 -14.40 -12.16
CA ALA A 566 28.52 -15.77 -11.68
C ALA A 566 27.12 -16.33 -11.98
N SER A 567 26.08 -15.51 -11.88
CA SER A 567 24.68 -15.88 -12.15
C SER A 567 24.39 -16.08 -13.65
N GLU A 568 25.05 -15.31 -14.52
CA GLU A 568 24.96 -15.47 -15.97
C GLU A 568 25.75 -16.69 -16.49
N ALA A 569 26.81 -17.08 -15.79
CA ALA A 569 27.63 -18.21 -16.20
C ALA A 569 26.89 -19.54 -16.00
N ARG A 570 26.95 -20.41 -17.02
CA ARG A 570 26.28 -21.71 -16.98
C ARG A 570 26.95 -22.63 -15.96
N GLY A 571 26.20 -23.10 -14.98
CA GLY A 571 26.67 -24.05 -13.97
C GLY A 571 27.42 -25.24 -14.58
N GLY A 572 28.58 -25.55 -14.01
CA GLY A 572 29.44 -26.66 -14.42
C GLY A 572 30.42 -26.38 -15.56
N THR A 573 30.45 -25.16 -16.12
CA THR A 573 31.48 -24.78 -17.11
C THR A 573 32.75 -24.19 -16.45
N PRO A 574 33.90 -24.18 -17.16
CA PRO A 574 35.10 -23.50 -16.68
C PRO A 574 34.90 -22.00 -16.40
N GLU A 575 34.03 -21.33 -17.16
CA GLU A 575 33.69 -19.93 -16.98
C GLU A 575 32.95 -19.71 -15.66
N TYR A 576 32.00 -20.59 -15.32
CA TYR A 576 31.30 -20.56 -14.03
C TYR A 576 32.26 -20.80 -12.86
N ALA A 577 33.16 -21.79 -12.99
CA ALA A 577 34.16 -22.06 -11.96
C ALA A 577 35.11 -20.87 -11.74
N ARG A 578 35.44 -20.13 -12.81
CA ARG A 578 36.23 -18.90 -12.71
C ARG A 578 35.44 -17.76 -12.09
N ALA A 579 34.20 -17.54 -12.50
CA ALA A 579 33.33 -16.51 -11.93
C ALA A 579 33.13 -16.73 -10.41
N GLN A 580 32.86 -17.97 -9.97
CA GLN A 580 32.79 -18.31 -8.55
C GLN A 580 34.11 -18.05 -7.79
N ALA A 581 35.25 -18.33 -8.43
CA ALA A 581 36.55 -18.09 -7.80
C ALA A 581 36.83 -16.59 -7.64
N ASP A 582 36.46 -15.79 -8.64
CA ASP A 582 36.62 -14.33 -8.63
C ASP A 582 35.63 -13.66 -7.66
N GLU A 583 34.41 -14.19 -7.54
CA GLU A 583 33.35 -13.71 -6.64
C GLU A 583 33.65 -13.93 -5.15
N ARG A 584 34.34 -15.03 -4.81
CA ARG A 584 34.51 -15.46 -3.41
C ARG A 584 35.05 -14.37 -2.48
N GLY A 585 36.07 -13.63 -2.91
CA GLY A 585 36.68 -12.59 -2.10
C GLY A 585 35.74 -11.42 -1.78
N PRO A 586 35.11 -10.79 -2.78
CA PRO A 586 34.06 -9.79 -2.58
C PRO A 586 32.87 -10.30 -1.73
N LEU A 587 32.37 -11.52 -2.01
CA LEU A 587 31.28 -12.13 -1.25
C LEU A 587 31.62 -12.28 0.24
N GLU A 588 32.83 -12.77 0.57
CA GLU A 588 33.27 -12.87 1.96
C GLU A 588 33.33 -11.51 2.66
N ARG A 589 33.76 -10.44 1.97
CA ARG A 589 33.78 -9.07 2.53
C ARG A 589 32.39 -8.52 2.79
N ASP A 590 31.48 -8.77 1.86
CA ASP A 590 30.07 -8.39 1.98
C ASP A 590 29.42 -9.11 3.17
N GLN A 591 29.53 -10.45 3.23
CA GLN A 591 29.01 -11.25 4.33
C GLN A 591 29.59 -10.86 5.70
N ASP A 592 30.89 -10.55 5.78
CA ASP A 592 31.54 -10.06 7.00
C ASP A 592 30.99 -8.68 7.42
N ALA A 593 30.79 -7.77 6.47
CA ALA A 593 30.25 -6.44 6.74
C ALA A 593 28.77 -6.51 7.13
N TYR A 594 27.99 -7.37 6.47
CA TYR A 594 26.59 -7.65 6.78
C TYR A 594 26.48 -8.26 8.18
N GLY A 595 27.27 -9.28 8.50
CA GLY A 595 27.32 -9.90 9.83
C GLY A 595 27.70 -8.91 10.93
N SER A 596 28.57 -7.93 10.62
CA SER A 596 28.97 -6.87 11.56
C SER A 596 27.82 -5.92 11.91
N LEU A 597 26.82 -5.74 11.04
CA LEU A 597 25.65 -4.90 11.33
C LEU A 597 24.84 -5.47 12.51
N PHE A 598 24.70 -6.80 12.59
CA PHE A 598 23.96 -7.45 13.68
C PHE A 598 24.68 -7.45 15.02
N ALA A 599 26.02 -7.40 14.99
CA ALA A 599 26.83 -7.36 16.21
C ALA A 599 26.97 -5.94 16.78
N ALA A 600 26.63 -4.93 15.98
CA ALA A 600 26.84 -3.54 16.33
C ALA A 600 25.76 -3.03 17.28
N ARG A 601 26.18 -2.14 18.19
CA ARG A 601 25.29 -1.44 19.10
C ARG A 601 25.35 0.04 18.77
N PRO A 602 24.31 0.61 18.15
CA PRO A 602 24.15 2.06 18.09
C PRO A 602 24.37 2.66 19.48
N THR A 603 25.14 3.74 19.54
CA THR A 603 25.46 4.47 20.79
C THR A 603 24.68 5.77 20.92
N THR A 604 23.93 6.12 19.89
CA THR A 604 23.08 7.29 19.79
C THR A 604 21.73 6.92 19.18
N LEU A 605 20.68 7.69 19.50
CA LEU A 605 19.37 7.54 18.87
C LEU A 605 19.44 7.73 17.35
N ALA A 606 20.25 8.68 16.87
CA ALA A 606 20.45 8.91 15.45
C ALA A 606 21.05 7.68 14.74
N GLY A 607 22.04 7.03 15.35
CA GLY A 607 22.60 5.77 14.86
C GLY A 607 21.58 4.64 14.83
N LEU A 608 20.74 4.51 15.87
CA LEU A 608 19.67 3.51 15.90
C LEU A 608 18.67 3.71 14.77
N ILE A 609 18.22 4.95 14.55
CA ILE A 609 17.28 5.27 13.47
C ILE A 609 17.90 4.95 12.10
N ALA A 610 19.14 5.38 11.86
CA ALA A 610 19.84 5.11 10.60
C ALA A 610 19.98 3.61 10.34
N TRP A 611 20.28 2.84 11.38
CA TRP A 611 20.43 1.41 11.30
C TRP A 611 19.11 0.67 11.10
N ALA A 612 18.08 0.98 11.90
CA ALA A 612 16.75 0.40 11.74
C ALA A 612 16.14 0.71 10.36
N GLY A 613 16.41 1.89 9.80
CA GLY A 613 16.01 2.24 8.43
C GLY A 613 16.79 1.49 7.34
N TYR A 614 18.03 1.08 7.60
CA TYR A 614 18.88 0.38 6.64
C TYR A 614 18.69 -1.14 6.64
N MET A 615 18.46 -1.74 7.80
CA MET A 615 18.40 -3.20 7.99
C MET A 615 17.43 -3.93 7.04
N PRO A 616 16.18 -3.47 6.80
CA PRO A 616 15.26 -4.17 5.90
C PRO A 616 15.84 -4.36 4.49
N ARG A 617 16.53 -3.33 3.97
CA ARG A 617 17.16 -3.41 2.66
C ARG A 617 18.34 -4.37 2.66
N ALA A 618 19.20 -4.28 3.67
CA ALA A 618 20.36 -5.18 3.80
C ALA A 618 19.95 -6.66 3.93
N VAL A 619 18.83 -6.95 4.59
CA VAL A 619 18.27 -8.32 4.68
C VAL A 619 17.79 -8.81 3.31
N ILE A 620 17.03 -7.98 2.57
CA ILE A 620 16.55 -8.33 1.23
C ILE A 620 17.72 -8.60 0.27
N ASP A 621 18.75 -7.76 0.33
CA ASP A 621 19.87 -7.83 -0.60
C ASP A 621 20.81 -9.03 -0.32
N ASN A 622 20.75 -9.65 0.87
CA ASN A 622 21.69 -10.70 1.31
C ASN A 622 21.04 -12.02 1.76
N ALA A 623 19.71 -12.15 1.74
CA ALA A 623 19.04 -13.38 2.11
C ALA A 623 19.19 -14.44 1.00
N VAL A 624 20.14 -15.37 1.17
CA VAL A 624 20.46 -16.37 0.14
C VAL A 624 19.49 -17.57 0.15
N ASP A 625 18.93 -17.97 1.31
CA ASP A 625 18.13 -19.21 1.39
C ASP A 625 16.97 -19.23 2.42
N ASP A 626 16.96 -18.34 3.44
CA ASP A 626 15.90 -18.28 4.46
C ASP A 626 15.67 -16.83 4.93
N GLU A 627 14.84 -16.10 4.15
CA GLU A 627 14.40 -14.73 4.48
C GLU A 627 13.80 -14.63 5.89
N THR A 628 13.23 -15.73 6.41
CA THR A 628 12.55 -15.76 7.70
C THR A 628 13.55 -15.73 8.86
N ALA A 629 14.65 -16.49 8.77
CA ALA A 629 15.68 -16.54 9.81
C ALA A 629 16.46 -15.23 9.92
N GLU A 630 16.85 -14.64 8.79
CA GLU A 630 17.58 -13.36 8.75
C GLU A 630 16.70 -12.19 9.22
N GLY A 631 15.41 -12.18 8.88
CA GLY A 631 14.46 -11.20 9.43
C GLY A 631 14.31 -11.28 10.96
N VAL A 632 14.28 -12.49 11.53
CA VAL A 632 14.24 -12.68 12.99
C VAL A 632 15.54 -12.21 13.64
N ARG A 633 16.70 -12.50 13.03
CA ARG A 633 18.00 -12.03 13.50
C ARG A 633 18.10 -10.50 13.50
N ALA A 634 17.57 -9.84 12.46
CA ALA A 634 17.56 -8.39 12.33
C ALA A 634 16.70 -7.74 13.42
N LEU A 635 15.52 -8.32 13.67
CA LEU A 635 14.63 -7.86 14.73
C LEU A 635 15.28 -8.00 16.11
N GLY A 636 15.90 -9.15 16.40
CA GLY A 636 16.61 -9.38 17.65
C GLY A 636 17.72 -8.35 17.88
N ALA A 637 18.50 -8.05 16.85
CA ALA A 637 19.55 -7.04 16.92
C ALA A 637 18.97 -5.62 17.17
N ILE A 638 17.87 -5.26 16.50
CA ILE A 638 17.18 -3.97 16.72
C ILE A 638 16.69 -3.84 18.16
N CYS A 639 16.06 -4.88 18.69
CA CYS A 639 15.63 -4.91 20.09
C CYS A 639 16.82 -4.74 21.06
N ASP A 640 17.91 -5.48 20.85
CA ASP A 640 19.12 -5.37 21.68
C ASP A 640 19.74 -3.97 21.63
N ALA A 641 19.76 -3.33 20.47
CA ALA A 641 20.24 -1.97 20.31
C ALA A 641 19.38 -0.95 21.04
N VAL A 642 18.05 -1.05 20.90
CA VAL A 642 17.09 -0.20 21.64
C VAL A 642 17.36 -0.33 23.14
N LEU A 643 17.47 -1.56 23.65
CA LEU A 643 17.76 -1.82 25.06
C LEU A 643 19.13 -1.28 25.49
N SER A 644 20.14 -1.30 24.61
CA SER A 644 21.48 -0.79 24.92
C SER A 644 21.57 0.74 25.00
N LEU A 645 20.66 1.44 24.32
CA LEU A 645 20.56 2.91 24.38
C LEU A 645 19.78 3.40 25.60
N MET A 646 19.11 2.49 26.30
CA MET A 646 18.50 2.79 27.58
C MET A 646 19.60 2.82 28.64
N PRO A 647 19.69 3.89 29.47
CA PRO A 647 20.63 3.93 30.57
C PRO A 647 20.21 2.93 31.64
N ILE A 648 20.63 1.67 31.49
CA ILE A 648 20.53 0.67 32.54
C ILE A 648 21.62 1.02 33.55
N VAL A 649 21.24 1.59 34.69
CA VAL A 649 22.12 1.70 35.86
C VAL A 649 22.66 0.29 36.15
N PRO A 650 23.99 0.06 36.16
CA PRO A 650 24.52 -1.28 36.25
C PRO A 650 24.13 -1.90 37.60
N PRO A 651 23.66 -3.17 37.62
CA PRO A 651 23.14 -3.79 38.82
C PRO A 651 24.27 -4.02 39.84
N ALA A 652 24.02 -3.63 41.09
CA ALA A 652 24.70 -4.25 42.22
C ALA A 652 24.25 -5.71 42.29
N GLN A 653 25.21 -6.62 42.23
CA GLN A 653 24.98 -8.07 42.14
C GLN A 653 24.29 -8.63 43.40
N SER A 654 22.99 -8.95 43.32
CA SER A 654 22.38 -10.01 44.16
C SER A 654 21.14 -10.61 43.49
N ALA A 655 20.96 -11.92 43.67
CA ALA A 655 19.90 -12.71 43.04
C ALA A 655 18.48 -12.40 43.57
N ASP A 656 18.37 -11.66 44.68
CA ASP A 656 17.07 -11.22 45.22
C ASP A 656 16.45 -10.09 44.38
N HIS A 657 17.18 -9.54 43.41
CA HIS A 657 16.75 -8.38 42.64
C HIS A 657 15.91 -8.71 41.40
N ILE A 658 15.80 -9.97 40.95
CA ILE A 658 14.93 -10.31 39.79
C ILE A 658 13.44 -10.25 40.19
N GLU A 659 13.10 -10.68 41.41
CA GLU A 659 11.76 -10.44 41.97
C GLU A 659 11.52 -8.96 42.29
N LEU A 660 12.56 -8.23 42.72
CA LEU A 660 12.46 -6.79 42.97
C LEU A 660 12.41 -5.97 41.67
N LEU A 661 13.01 -6.42 40.56
CA LEU A 661 12.95 -5.79 39.24
C LEU A 661 11.67 -6.15 38.50
N ALA A 662 11.07 -7.32 38.73
CA ALA A 662 9.68 -7.57 38.33
C ALA A 662 8.72 -6.65 39.12
N ALA A 663 9.04 -6.32 40.39
CA ALA A 663 8.29 -5.37 41.20
C ALA A 663 8.61 -3.88 40.89
N GLU A 664 9.82 -3.53 40.43
CA GLU A 664 10.23 -2.17 40.04
C GLU A 664 9.98 -1.87 38.56
N ALA A 665 9.95 -2.86 37.67
CA ALA A 665 9.44 -2.71 36.31
C ALA A 665 7.91 -2.53 36.31
N THR A 666 7.21 -2.96 37.37
CA THR A 666 5.84 -2.54 37.68
C THR A 666 5.76 -1.22 38.44
N SER A 667 6.89 -0.57 38.74
CA SER A 667 6.89 0.82 39.22
C SER A 667 6.77 1.74 38.00
N ASP A 668 5.74 2.58 38.04
CA ASP A 668 5.22 3.58 37.08
C ASP A 668 6.24 4.56 36.44
N ARG A 669 7.56 4.34 36.57
CA ARG A 669 8.61 5.32 36.23
C ARG A 669 9.78 4.80 35.39
N GLY A 670 9.89 3.49 35.12
CA GLY A 670 11.12 2.87 34.60
C GLY A 670 11.67 3.43 33.27
N LEU A 671 10.82 3.68 32.26
CA LEU A 671 11.30 4.16 30.96
C LEU A 671 11.59 5.66 30.89
N LEU A 672 10.96 6.43 31.78
CA LEU A 672 11.00 7.89 31.74
C LEU A 672 12.21 8.46 32.49
N VAL A 673 12.96 7.62 33.21
CA VAL A 673 14.15 8.06 33.97
C VAL A 673 15.24 8.50 32.99
N GLY A 674 15.29 9.81 32.72
CA GLY A 674 16.32 10.45 31.89
C GLY A 674 15.79 11.26 30.71
N LEU A 675 14.50 11.11 30.35
CA LEU A 675 13.87 11.95 29.34
C LEU A 675 13.25 13.18 30.01
N ASP A 676 13.86 14.35 29.82
CA ASP A 676 13.25 15.62 30.18
C ASP A 676 12.25 16.04 29.11
N LEU A 677 11.05 15.45 29.16
CA LEU A 677 9.95 15.78 28.24
C LEU A 677 9.56 17.25 28.35
N THR A 678 9.74 17.89 29.51
CA THR A 678 9.39 19.30 29.74
C THR A 678 10.27 20.26 28.95
N ALA A 679 11.55 19.91 28.75
CA ALA A 679 12.49 20.70 27.97
C ALA A 679 12.40 20.45 26.45
N MET A 680 11.74 19.38 25.99
CA MET A 680 11.65 19.07 24.56
C MET A 680 10.73 20.06 23.82
N PRO A 681 11.09 20.56 22.62
CA PRO A 681 10.13 21.27 21.76
C PRO A 681 8.91 20.39 21.44
N ILE A 682 7.71 20.98 21.28
CA ILE A 682 6.48 20.20 21.07
C ILE A 682 6.57 19.31 19.81
N ARG A 683 7.25 19.77 18.76
CA ARG A 683 7.50 18.98 17.54
C ARG A 683 8.41 17.76 17.79
N THR A 684 9.37 17.89 18.69
CA THR A 684 10.20 16.76 19.13
C THR A 684 9.40 15.79 19.97
N LEU A 685 8.52 16.30 20.83
CA LEU A 685 7.59 15.50 21.63
C LEU A 685 6.60 14.72 20.75
N ASP A 686 6.07 15.34 19.71
CA ASP A 686 5.21 14.71 18.69
C ASP A 686 5.97 13.63 17.91
N ALA A 687 7.16 13.93 17.41
CA ALA A 687 7.98 12.95 16.70
C ALA A 687 8.33 11.73 17.59
N LEU A 688 8.59 11.96 18.88
CA LEU A 688 8.81 10.90 19.87
C LEU A 688 7.53 10.08 20.06
N CYS A 689 6.39 10.72 20.31
CA CYS A 689 5.10 10.06 20.46
C CYS A 689 4.77 9.17 19.25
N ASN A 690 4.87 9.72 18.04
CA ASN A 690 4.63 9.00 16.79
C ASN A 690 5.58 7.80 16.58
N SER A 691 6.86 7.96 16.94
CA SER A 691 7.83 6.86 16.82
C SER A 691 7.48 5.70 17.75
N PHE A 692 7.07 6.01 18.99
CA PHE A 692 6.65 4.99 19.94
C PHE A 692 5.31 4.35 19.56
N GLU A 693 4.36 5.10 18.96
CA GLU A 693 3.12 4.52 18.42
C GLU A 693 3.39 3.52 17.29
N ILE A 694 4.35 3.83 16.40
CA ILE A 694 4.80 2.90 15.35
C ILE A 694 5.40 1.65 15.97
N LEU A 695 6.28 1.79 16.97
CA LEU A 695 6.89 0.66 17.66
C LEU A 695 5.85 -0.21 18.37
N THR A 696 4.87 0.39 19.04
CA THR A 696 3.73 -0.31 19.64
C THR A 696 2.96 -1.11 18.59
N SER A 697 2.66 -0.49 17.44
CA SER A 697 1.96 -1.16 16.34
C SER A 697 2.75 -2.32 15.77
N VAL A 698 4.07 -2.15 15.61
CA VAL A 698 4.99 -3.21 15.16
C VAL A 698 5.02 -4.36 16.15
N CYS A 699 5.09 -4.07 17.46
CA CYS A 699 5.06 -5.09 18.51
C CYS A 699 3.76 -5.92 18.45
N TYR A 700 2.61 -5.26 18.33
CA TYR A 700 1.34 -5.97 18.16
C TYR A 700 1.29 -6.79 16.86
N GLY A 701 1.76 -6.23 15.74
CA GLY A 701 1.80 -6.94 14.47
C GLY A 701 2.67 -8.20 14.52
N PHE A 702 3.82 -8.14 15.20
CA PHE A 702 4.66 -9.31 15.42
C PHE A 702 4.07 -10.30 16.43
N ALA A 703 3.41 -9.81 17.49
CA ALA A 703 2.73 -10.68 18.46
C ALA A 703 1.56 -11.45 17.82
N ALA A 704 0.93 -10.89 16.79
CA ALA A 704 -0.16 -11.52 16.04
C ALA A 704 0.30 -12.57 15.00
N GLN A 705 1.61 -12.69 14.72
CA GLN A 705 2.11 -13.68 13.76
C GLN A 705 1.87 -15.11 14.27
N PRO A 706 1.58 -16.10 13.39
CA PRO A 706 1.34 -17.48 13.81
C PRO A 706 2.46 -18.09 14.66
N ARG A 707 3.73 -17.75 14.37
CA ARG A 707 4.91 -18.19 15.14
C ARG A 707 5.00 -17.56 16.54
N SER A 708 4.32 -16.45 16.75
CA SER A 708 4.22 -15.75 18.03
C SER A 708 3.00 -16.19 18.83
N GLN A 709 2.19 -17.11 18.29
CA GLN A 709 1.03 -17.68 18.96
C GLN A 709 1.23 -19.17 19.26
N GLN A 710 0.59 -19.63 20.33
CA GLN A 710 0.45 -21.03 20.68
C GLN A 710 -0.72 -21.63 19.88
N PRO A 711 -0.82 -22.97 19.76
CA PRO A 711 -1.88 -23.62 18.99
C PRO A 711 -3.31 -23.31 19.47
N ASP A 712 -3.48 -22.84 20.70
CA ASP A 712 -4.76 -22.41 21.29
C ASP A 712 -5.10 -20.94 20.99
N GLY A 713 -4.21 -20.21 20.30
CA GLY A 713 -4.36 -18.79 19.97
C GLY A 713 -3.79 -17.85 21.03
N ASP A 714 -3.31 -18.35 22.16
CA ASP A 714 -2.63 -17.52 23.16
C ASP A 714 -1.26 -17.08 22.65
N ALA A 715 -0.75 -15.95 23.15
CA ALA A 715 0.60 -15.54 22.78
C ALA A 715 1.64 -16.57 23.30
N SER A 716 2.55 -16.98 22.43
CA SER A 716 3.80 -17.66 22.82
C SER A 716 4.61 -16.78 23.78
N GLU A 717 5.65 -17.31 24.42
CA GLU A 717 6.52 -16.49 25.29
C GLU A 717 7.08 -15.26 24.55
N SER A 718 7.50 -15.41 23.29
CA SER A 718 7.93 -14.30 22.43
C SER A 718 6.80 -13.32 22.11
N GLY A 719 5.60 -13.81 21.80
CA GLY A 719 4.43 -12.95 21.57
C GLY A 719 4.03 -12.18 22.83
N ALA A 720 4.09 -12.82 23.99
CA ALA A 720 3.78 -12.22 25.29
C ALA A 720 4.81 -11.15 25.68
N VAL A 721 6.09 -11.33 25.35
CA VAL A 721 7.11 -10.29 25.53
C VAL A 721 6.79 -9.06 24.68
N LEU A 722 6.41 -9.24 23.41
CA LEU A 722 6.07 -8.14 22.51
C LEU A 722 4.81 -7.39 22.99
N ILE A 723 3.80 -8.11 23.46
CA ILE A 723 2.60 -7.51 24.07
C ILE A 723 2.97 -6.72 25.33
N ARG A 724 3.76 -7.29 26.24
CA ARG A 724 4.22 -6.57 27.45
C ARG A 724 5.03 -5.32 27.12
N LEU A 725 5.84 -5.36 26.06
CA LEU A 725 6.61 -4.19 25.60
C LEU A 725 5.68 -3.10 25.06
N ALA A 726 4.70 -3.49 24.24
CA ALA A 726 3.69 -2.59 23.67
C ALA A 726 2.83 -1.94 24.76
N GLU A 727 2.34 -2.73 25.72
CA GLU A 727 1.38 -2.32 26.74
C GLU A 727 2.00 -1.64 27.96
N GLY A 728 3.28 -1.88 28.26
CA GLY A 728 3.98 -1.23 29.36
C GLY A 728 4.87 -0.09 28.86
N PRO A 729 6.18 -0.32 28.71
CA PRO A 729 7.16 0.68 28.29
C PRO A 729 6.74 1.67 27.20
N LEU A 730 6.24 1.16 26.07
CA LEU A 730 5.95 2.00 24.92
C LEU A 730 4.70 2.85 25.16
N ALA A 731 3.65 2.25 25.71
CA ALA A 731 2.43 2.95 26.13
C ALA A 731 2.73 4.02 27.19
N ASP A 732 3.63 3.75 28.14
CA ASP A 732 4.01 4.71 29.19
C ASP A 732 4.67 5.97 28.61
N VAL A 733 5.54 5.82 27.62
CA VAL A 733 6.19 6.95 26.93
C VAL A 733 5.16 7.74 26.11
N ILE A 734 4.30 7.06 25.35
CA ILE A 734 3.20 7.70 24.61
C ILE A 734 2.33 8.52 25.56
N GLY A 735 1.90 7.90 26.67
CA GLY A 735 1.09 8.56 27.69
C GLY A 735 1.82 9.73 28.35
N ALA A 736 3.14 9.64 28.56
CA ALA A 736 3.94 10.74 29.10
C ALA A 736 4.07 11.91 28.13
N CYS A 737 4.30 11.65 26.83
CA CYS A 737 4.29 12.67 25.78
C CYS A 737 2.94 13.37 25.70
N GLN A 738 1.84 12.62 25.75
CA GLN A 738 0.49 13.18 25.72
C GLN A 738 0.18 13.99 27.00
N ARG A 739 0.58 13.52 28.19
CA ARG A 739 0.43 14.28 29.45
C ARG A 739 1.21 15.60 29.40
N GLU A 740 2.44 15.57 28.90
CA GLU A 740 3.27 16.76 28.74
C GLU A 740 2.64 17.72 27.71
N ALA A 741 2.15 17.21 26.57
CA ALA A 741 1.42 18.01 25.60
C ALA A 741 0.18 18.68 26.24
N ARG A 742 -0.59 17.97 27.07
CA ARG A 742 -1.74 18.56 27.80
C ARG A 742 -1.32 19.75 28.68
N GLN A 743 -0.18 19.66 29.36
CA GLN A 743 0.31 20.68 30.29
C GLN A 743 0.75 21.99 29.59
N ARG A 744 1.03 21.95 28.28
CA ARG A 744 1.52 23.10 27.48
C ARG A 744 0.40 23.99 26.95
N VAL A 745 -0.38 24.58 27.85
CA VAL A 745 -1.56 25.40 27.53
C VAL A 745 -1.21 26.70 26.78
N ASP A 746 -0.04 27.28 27.02
CA ASP A 746 0.39 28.58 26.47
C ASP A 746 1.38 28.47 25.29
N THR A 747 1.12 27.55 24.36
CA THR A 747 1.98 27.38 23.18
C THR A 747 1.68 28.42 22.10
N MET A 748 2.73 29.04 21.52
CA MET A 748 2.59 30.04 20.45
C MET A 748 2.24 29.37 19.12
N GLY A 749 1.24 29.88 18.41
CA GLY A 749 0.94 29.56 16.99
C GLY A 749 1.05 28.07 16.64
N ASP A 750 1.99 27.73 15.75
CA ASP A 750 2.29 26.38 15.27
C ASP A 750 2.41 25.31 16.37
N ASP A 751 2.90 25.68 17.56
CA ASP A 751 3.06 24.72 18.67
C ASP A 751 1.69 24.28 19.24
N ARG A 752 0.69 25.15 19.15
CA ARG A 752 -0.70 24.85 19.55
C ARG A 752 -1.35 23.85 18.60
N GLU A 753 -1.02 23.92 17.30
CA GLU A 753 -1.49 22.95 16.30
C GLU A 753 -0.91 21.56 16.53
N VAL A 754 0.41 21.47 16.67
CA VAL A 754 1.10 20.19 16.92
C VAL A 754 0.59 19.56 18.22
N ARG A 755 0.39 20.38 19.27
CA ARG A 755 -0.26 19.94 20.51
C ARG A 755 -1.67 19.40 20.26
N ALA A 756 -2.51 20.11 19.51
CA ALA A 756 -3.86 19.66 19.21
C ALA A 756 -3.88 18.33 18.44
N GLN A 757 -2.97 18.14 17.47
CA GLN A 757 -2.83 16.88 16.74
C GLN A 757 -2.43 15.71 17.66
N MET A 758 -1.43 15.91 18.52
CA MET A 758 -1.00 14.90 19.51
C MET A 758 -2.14 14.48 20.44
N LEU A 759 -2.99 15.44 20.85
CA LEU A 759 -4.08 15.19 21.80
C LEU A 759 -5.34 14.62 21.13
N ALA A 760 -5.59 14.92 19.86
CA ALA A 760 -6.80 14.52 19.15
C ALA A 760 -7.06 13.00 19.26
N ARG A 761 -6.03 12.19 19.03
CA ARG A 761 -6.14 10.73 19.11
C ARG A 761 -6.43 10.25 20.53
N ALA A 762 -5.65 10.72 21.50
CA ALA A 762 -5.77 10.33 22.91
C ALA A 762 -7.15 10.67 23.50
N ILE A 763 -7.69 11.83 23.14
CA ILE A 763 -9.00 12.33 23.60
C ILE A 763 -10.14 11.58 22.92
N VAL A 764 -9.95 11.13 21.68
CA VAL A 764 -10.96 10.32 20.99
C VAL A 764 -10.96 8.88 21.51
N GLU A 765 -9.79 8.30 21.77
CA GLU A 765 -9.66 6.91 22.22
C GLU A 765 -10.09 6.71 23.68
N ASN A 766 -10.06 7.75 24.52
CA ASN A 766 -10.45 7.62 25.93
C ASN A 766 -11.96 7.68 26.20
N ASP A 767 -12.76 8.06 25.19
CA ASP A 767 -14.22 8.19 25.24
C ASP A 767 -14.74 9.07 26.42
N ASP A 768 -13.95 10.04 26.87
CA ASP A 768 -14.37 11.00 27.90
C ASP A 768 -15.15 12.17 27.24
N PRO A 769 -16.48 12.27 27.46
CA PRO A 769 -17.29 13.29 26.82
C PRO A 769 -16.96 14.71 27.29
N ASP A 770 -16.40 14.89 28.49
CA ASP A 770 -16.00 16.20 28.98
C ASP A 770 -14.66 16.63 28.37
N GLU A 771 -13.71 15.69 28.21
CA GLU A 771 -12.45 15.95 27.53
C GLU A 771 -12.67 16.23 26.04
N MET A 772 -13.55 15.48 25.37
CA MET A 772 -13.97 15.76 23.99
C MET A 772 -14.61 17.14 23.84
N ARG A 773 -15.51 17.55 24.76
CA ARG A 773 -16.11 18.90 24.72
C ARG A 773 -15.08 19.99 24.95
N ALA A 774 -14.14 19.78 25.88
CA ALA A 774 -13.08 20.74 26.15
C ALA A 774 -12.18 20.90 24.91
N PHE A 775 -11.79 19.78 24.29
CA PHE A 775 -11.00 19.77 23.07
C PHE A 775 -11.73 20.42 21.89
N ALA A 776 -13.01 20.11 21.68
CA ALA A 776 -13.82 20.75 20.64
C ALA A 776 -13.88 22.27 20.83
N ARG A 777 -14.06 22.77 22.06
CA ARG A 777 -14.01 24.21 22.35
C ARG A 777 -12.63 24.80 22.06
N GLU A 778 -11.56 24.07 22.34
CA GLU A 778 -10.21 24.51 22.00
C GLU A 778 -10.03 24.62 20.49
N LEU A 779 -10.49 23.64 19.71
CA LEU A 779 -10.45 23.68 18.24
C LEU A 779 -11.28 24.85 17.67
N VAL A 780 -12.44 25.14 18.25
CA VAL A 780 -13.24 26.34 17.87
C VAL A 780 -12.46 27.62 18.19
N ALA A 781 -11.88 27.72 19.39
CA ALA A 781 -11.08 28.88 19.76
C ALA A 781 -9.80 29.05 18.93
N MET A 782 -9.26 27.96 18.36
CA MET A 782 -8.20 28.02 17.36
C MET A 782 -8.73 28.51 16.01
N ALA A 783 -9.91 28.04 15.58
CA ALA A 783 -10.52 28.47 14.32
C ALA A 783 -10.89 29.96 14.27
N GLU A 784 -11.23 30.52 15.43
CA GLU A 784 -11.62 31.92 15.64
C GLU A 784 -10.44 32.87 15.84
N ALA A 785 -9.25 32.34 16.17
CA ALA A 785 -8.02 33.12 16.37
C ALA A 785 -7.28 33.33 15.04
#